data_AF-A0A7K7V3V0-F1
#
_entry.id   AF-A0A7K7V3V0-F1
#
_cell.length_a   1.000
_cell.length_b   1.000
_cell.length_c   1.000
_cell.angle_alpha   90.00
_cell.angle_beta   90.00
_cell.angle_gamma   90.00
#
_symmetry.space_group_name_H-M   'P 1'
#
loop_
_entity.id
_entity.type
_entity.pdbx_description
1 polymer ?
#
loop_
_entity_poly.entity_id
_entity_poly.type
_entity_poly.pdbx_seq_one_letter_code
_entity_poly.pdbx_strand_id
1 'polypeptide(L)'
;AARERFYGAAAQIKLLLEVPERLWSAMEAARLLHAARLYLLCGRLHALLQLEPGGSRYSPVLTRFPVLVRQCPSHSRARSTILQESRALLKGRAVADQAVAEALCSVMLLEDSSPRQALADFLLARKSALQQLLNQPHHGAGIKAQVCSLMELLTTTLYQAHALFYTAPDGAPCDPGLPCGLLFSTLESATGRQAAGGGGGVLEDEVKLSSWFRYLPASVVEFQPALRTLAHPISQDHLRDTLQQWIALCKEDIKAGVSNLLVYVKSLKGLAGIRDAVWELLSSEAVSLHWDTVCRRLLDKPASFWDDLLQQLFLDRLQTLIKEGFDSISSSSKELLISALQELESKSSTSVPSKHIQFEHNVALFLWSESSSDLPADAAWVSVANRSQFSQSGLSMKAQALTPCVQSFCSALDSQLKAKLDDLHSYLPSDSSAAREAAPAAPSRSAFDRYADAGAVQALLRERCVACVRCVLGCVRQELQRARAERAQGPGAAPLGAVLFMARLCQSLSQLCPHLKHCILGPAGSAEAALKESRSTKKLGKGRAQELSPVQAEWQEVKAELLQQSLFAYQIWSSAVTKALVQCFTRTLLLDSAGSILATATNWDEIEIQEETESGNSITSKIRLPVQPSWYVQSFLFSLCQEVNRVGGHTLPKVTLQELLKTCMTELLAAYGKLLEEKQEKKEGTFPMTQNRALQLLYDLRYLNIILTARSEEAKASRTKHDSGIEKVIDFLEGHIDPFDLDVFTPHLNSNLNRLVQRTSVLFGLLTGTENQYTSRSSAPSSQELHNILPLASSQIRFGLLPLSMSSSRKMKSATRNTEEVQVPPPALPGAEDETFRPGSLFRQLVVEEDDTAAPSLFKLGWLSGMTK
;
A
#
# COMPACT_ATOMS: atom_id res chain seq x y z
N ALA A 1 -74.48 33.04 51.35
CA ALA A 1 -73.74 34.27 50.94
C ALA A 1 -72.44 34.56 51.75
N ALA A 2 -72.51 35.15 52.95
CA ALA A 2 -71.32 35.76 53.59
C ALA A 2 -70.27 34.73 54.08
N ARG A 3 -70.73 33.60 54.64
CA ARG A 3 -69.83 32.52 55.09
C ARG A 3 -69.13 31.83 53.92
N GLU A 4 -69.81 31.56 52.80
CA GLU A 4 -69.16 30.97 51.62
C GLU A 4 -68.09 31.89 51.03
N ARG A 5 -68.32 33.22 51.02
CA ARG A 5 -67.28 34.19 50.58
C ARG A 5 -66.05 34.17 51.49
N PHE A 6 -66.22 33.99 52.79
CA PHE A 6 -65.10 33.84 53.72
C PHE A 6 -64.35 32.51 53.52
N TYR A 7 -65.07 31.38 53.42
CA TYR A 7 -64.43 30.07 53.19
C TYR A 7 -63.77 29.98 51.81
N GLY A 8 -64.34 30.61 50.77
CA GLY A 8 -63.72 30.68 49.44
C GLY A 8 -62.46 31.54 49.41
N ALA A 9 -62.45 32.69 50.08
CA ALA A 9 -61.23 33.49 50.24
C ALA A 9 -60.15 32.74 51.05
N ALA A 10 -60.53 32.04 52.13
CA ALA A 10 -59.61 31.22 52.90
C ALA A 10 -59.05 30.03 52.08
N ALA A 11 -59.88 29.38 51.27
CA ALA A 11 -59.46 28.32 50.34
C ALA A 11 -58.50 28.85 49.27
N GLN A 12 -58.76 30.04 48.69
CA GLN A 12 -57.87 30.68 47.73
C GLN A 12 -56.52 31.08 48.36
N ILE A 13 -56.51 31.63 49.58
CA ILE A 13 -55.27 31.97 50.31
C ILE A 13 -54.49 30.70 50.67
N LYS A 14 -55.16 29.62 51.10
CA LYS A 14 -54.51 28.34 51.35
C LYS A 14 -53.87 27.76 50.09
N LEU A 15 -54.62 27.73 48.97
CA LEU A 15 -54.07 27.29 47.68
C LEU A 15 -52.86 28.14 47.27
N LEU A 16 -52.92 29.46 47.45
CA LEU A 16 -51.84 30.38 47.13
C LEU A 16 -50.56 30.13 47.96
N LEU A 17 -50.69 29.59 49.18
CA LEU A 17 -49.56 29.18 50.01
C LEU A 17 -48.99 27.80 49.62
N GLU A 18 -49.82 26.86 49.15
CA GLU A 18 -49.37 25.51 48.72
C GLU A 18 -48.78 25.48 47.30
N VAL A 19 -49.26 26.34 46.38
CA VAL A 19 -48.81 26.31 44.97
C VAL A 19 -47.31 26.56 44.79
N PRO A 20 -46.63 27.46 45.53
CA PRO A 20 -45.18 27.63 45.43
C PRO A 20 -44.38 26.33 45.69
N GLU A 21 -44.79 25.50 46.65
CA GLU A 21 -44.12 24.22 46.94
C GLU A 21 -44.36 23.21 45.82
N ARG A 22 -45.61 23.07 45.34
CA ARG A 22 -45.94 22.23 44.17
C ARG A 22 -45.29 22.72 42.88
N LEU A 23 -45.03 24.01 42.75
CA LEU A 23 -44.38 24.60 41.58
C LEU A 23 -42.92 24.14 41.49
N TRP A 24 -42.18 24.18 42.60
CA TRP A 24 -40.80 23.70 42.64
C TRP A 24 -40.72 22.17 42.53
N SER A 25 -41.58 21.40 43.20
CA SER A 25 -41.57 19.93 43.05
C SER A 25 -41.96 19.48 41.63
N ALA A 26 -42.87 20.18 40.95
CA ALA A 26 -43.16 19.93 39.53
C ALA A 26 -41.98 20.26 38.61
N MET A 27 -41.15 21.24 38.96
CA MET A 27 -39.91 21.56 38.23
C MET A 27 -38.80 20.53 38.50
N GLU A 28 -38.62 20.08 39.74
CA GLU A 28 -37.71 18.99 40.11
C GLU A 28 -38.10 17.67 39.42
N ALA A 29 -39.40 17.41 39.26
CA ALA A 29 -39.94 16.29 38.49
C ALA A 29 -39.97 16.52 36.96
N ALA A 30 -39.36 17.61 36.46
CA ALA A 30 -39.28 18.02 35.05
C ALA A 30 -40.64 18.20 34.32
N ARG A 31 -41.77 18.32 35.04
CA ARG A 31 -43.13 18.50 34.49
C ARG A 31 -43.39 19.97 34.13
N LEU A 32 -42.61 20.50 33.19
CA LEU A 32 -42.56 21.94 32.88
C LEU A 32 -43.92 22.53 32.46
N LEU A 33 -44.76 21.78 31.75
CA LEU A 33 -46.10 22.25 31.38
C LEU A 33 -47.04 22.33 32.60
N HIS A 34 -46.93 21.38 33.55
CA HIS A 34 -47.69 21.46 34.80
C HIS A 34 -47.23 22.64 35.66
N ALA A 35 -45.91 22.87 35.77
CA ALA A 35 -45.36 24.04 36.45
C ALA A 35 -45.85 25.36 35.84
N ALA A 36 -45.86 25.50 34.51
CA ALA A 36 -46.39 26.69 33.84
C ALA A 36 -47.91 26.88 34.06
N ARG A 37 -48.70 25.80 34.04
CA ARG A 37 -50.14 25.85 34.37
C ARG A 37 -50.36 26.31 35.82
N LEU A 38 -49.61 25.78 36.79
CA LEU A 38 -49.63 26.20 38.20
C LEU A 38 -49.22 27.66 38.37
N TYR A 39 -48.18 28.12 37.67
CA TYR A 39 -47.74 29.51 37.68
C TYR A 39 -48.85 30.46 37.21
N LEU A 40 -49.53 30.14 36.10
CA LEU A 40 -50.62 30.96 35.56
C LEU A 40 -51.86 30.94 36.47
N LEU A 41 -52.17 29.81 37.09
CA LEU A 41 -53.19 29.70 38.15
C LEU A 41 -52.85 30.63 39.32
N CYS A 42 -51.59 30.64 39.76
CA CYS A 42 -51.08 31.54 40.78
C CYS A 42 -51.27 33.02 40.42
N GLY A 43 -50.95 33.42 39.18
CA GLY A 43 -51.20 34.78 38.69
C GLY A 43 -52.68 35.16 38.73
N ARG A 44 -53.58 34.24 38.36
CA ARG A 44 -55.03 34.46 38.44
C ARG A 44 -55.55 34.53 39.88
N LEU A 45 -54.97 33.77 40.81
CA LEU A 45 -55.28 33.89 42.24
C LEU A 45 -54.87 35.25 42.81
N HIS A 46 -53.68 35.76 42.47
CA HIS A 46 -53.25 37.12 42.86
C HIS A 46 -54.21 38.20 42.30
N ALA A 47 -54.63 38.08 41.04
CA ALA A 47 -55.58 39.00 40.43
C ALA A 47 -56.98 38.95 41.09
N LEU A 48 -57.51 37.74 41.38
CA LEU A 48 -58.80 37.55 42.05
C LEU A 48 -58.81 38.07 43.50
N LEU A 49 -57.69 37.93 44.22
CA LEU A 49 -57.51 38.42 45.60
C LEU A 49 -57.06 39.90 45.68
N GLN A 50 -56.87 40.56 44.53
CA GLN A 50 -56.39 41.94 44.40
C GLN A 50 -55.05 42.19 45.11
N LEU A 51 -54.08 41.30 44.86
CA LEU A 51 -52.73 41.33 45.44
C LEU A 51 -51.67 41.98 44.52
N GLU A 52 -52.10 42.52 43.37
CA GLU A 52 -51.26 43.22 42.38
C GLU A 52 -50.54 44.44 42.98
N PRO A 53 -49.20 44.57 42.85
CA PRO A 53 -48.43 45.62 43.51
C PRO A 53 -48.67 47.05 42.96
N GLY A 54 -49.39 47.19 41.85
CA GLY A 54 -49.79 48.49 41.27
C GLY A 54 -51.22 48.95 41.63
N GLY A 55 -51.99 48.15 42.37
CA GLY A 55 -53.38 48.47 42.70
C GLY A 55 -53.50 49.57 43.76
N SER A 56 -54.14 50.71 43.43
CA SER A 56 -54.32 51.88 44.32
C SER A 56 -55.27 51.65 45.53
N ARG A 57 -55.48 50.40 45.96
CA ARG A 57 -56.22 50.02 47.16
C ARG A 57 -55.54 48.81 47.80
N TYR A 58 -54.93 49.00 48.98
CA TYR A 58 -54.41 47.89 49.78
C TYR A 58 -55.55 46.91 50.11
N SER A 59 -55.49 45.70 49.54
CA SER A 59 -56.45 44.64 49.84
C SER A 59 -56.41 44.29 51.33
N PRO A 60 -57.56 44.17 52.03
CA PRO A 60 -57.61 43.84 53.46
C PRO A 60 -57.14 42.40 53.79
N VAL A 61 -56.72 41.65 52.77
CA VAL A 61 -56.01 40.37 52.89
C VAL A 61 -54.51 40.60 53.15
N LEU A 62 -53.88 41.56 52.44
CA LEU A 62 -52.43 41.82 52.53
C LEU A 62 -52.00 42.29 53.93
N THR A 63 -52.83 43.08 54.60
CA THR A 63 -52.60 43.54 55.98
C THR A 63 -52.73 42.43 57.02
N ARG A 64 -53.34 41.29 56.67
CA ARG A 64 -53.49 40.11 57.53
C ARG A 64 -52.48 39.01 57.23
N PHE A 65 -51.97 38.95 55.99
CA PHE A 65 -51.03 37.92 55.52
C PHE A 65 -49.84 38.56 54.76
N PRO A 66 -48.90 39.23 55.46
CA PRO A 66 -47.73 39.86 54.84
C PRO A 66 -46.76 38.86 54.17
N VAL A 67 -46.92 37.56 54.43
CA VAL A 67 -46.20 36.46 53.73
C VAL A 67 -46.45 36.51 52.22
N LEU A 68 -47.65 36.88 51.77
CA LEU A 68 -48.01 36.95 50.34
C LEU A 68 -47.18 38.00 49.59
N VAL A 69 -46.86 39.13 50.25
CA VAL A 69 -45.97 40.17 49.69
C VAL A 69 -44.55 39.62 49.49
N ARG A 70 -44.06 38.78 50.42
CA ARG A 70 -42.74 38.12 50.31
C ARG A 70 -42.70 37.02 49.25
N GLN A 71 -43.83 36.49 48.82
CA GLN A 71 -43.89 35.43 47.78
C GLN A 71 -43.90 36.00 46.35
N CYS A 72 -44.29 37.27 46.14
CA CYS A 72 -44.32 37.89 44.81
C CYS A 72 -42.96 37.90 44.08
N PRO A 73 -41.80 38.17 44.72
CA PRO A 73 -40.49 38.03 44.08
C PRO A 73 -40.09 36.59 43.74
N SER A 74 -40.57 35.61 44.50
CA SER A 74 -40.37 34.19 44.21
C SER A 74 -41.20 33.75 43.00
N HIS A 75 -42.42 34.29 42.87
CA HIS A 75 -43.29 34.09 41.71
C HIS A 75 -42.65 34.64 40.41
N SER A 76 -42.13 35.86 40.41
CA SER A 76 -41.44 36.41 39.22
C SER A 76 -40.16 35.64 38.87
N ARG A 77 -39.39 35.17 39.87
CA ARG A 77 -38.22 34.31 39.66
C ARG A 77 -38.59 32.96 39.03
N ALA A 78 -39.67 32.32 39.50
CA ALA A 78 -40.12 31.03 38.96
C ALA A 78 -40.46 31.11 37.46
N ARG A 79 -41.07 32.22 36.99
CA ARG A 79 -41.28 32.47 35.55
C ARG A 79 -39.97 32.41 34.76
N SER A 80 -38.94 33.12 35.20
CA SER A 80 -37.63 33.09 34.53
C SER A 80 -36.96 31.71 34.58
N THR A 81 -37.08 30.98 35.69
CA THR A 81 -36.48 29.64 35.81
C THR A 81 -37.21 28.62 34.94
N ILE A 82 -38.54 28.62 34.87
CA ILE A 82 -39.31 27.72 33.98
C ILE A 82 -38.93 27.96 32.51
N LEU A 83 -38.78 29.23 32.10
CA LEU A 83 -38.35 29.60 30.74
C LEU A 83 -36.87 29.29 30.45
N GLN A 84 -36.02 29.24 31.48
CA GLN A 84 -34.63 28.81 31.36
C GLN A 84 -34.54 27.29 31.22
N GLU A 85 -35.23 26.53 32.08
CA GLU A 85 -35.23 25.06 32.06
C GLU A 85 -35.92 24.51 30.80
N SER A 86 -37.00 25.13 30.32
CA SER A 86 -37.61 24.73 29.04
C SER A 86 -36.65 24.95 27.88
N ARG A 87 -36.04 26.15 27.76
CA ARG A 87 -35.03 26.46 26.74
C ARG A 87 -33.74 25.65 26.87
N ALA A 88 -33.42 25.12 28.05
CA ALA A 88 -32.33 24.15 28.26
C ALA A 88 -32.73 22.75 27.77
N LEU A 89 -33.95 22.29 28.09
CA LEU A 89 -34.50 21.00 27.65
C LEU A 89 -34.58 20.90 26.12
N LEU A 90 -34.91 22.00 25.41
CA LEU A 90 -34.87 22.05 23.94
C LEU A 90 -33.47 21.79 23.32
N LYS A 91 -32.39 21.79 24.13
CA LYS A 91 -31.02 21.46 23.70
C LYS A 91 -30.65 19.99 23.92
N GLY A 92 -31.43 19.25 24.72
CA GLY A 92 -31.14 17.86 25.08
C GLY A 92 -31.32 16.90 23.90
N ARG A 93 -30.34 16.01 23.67
CA ARG A 93 -30.31 15.11 22.49
C ARG A 93 -31.38 14.00 22.60
N ALA A 94 -31.31 13.21 23.67
CA ALA A 94 -32.24 12.12 23.96
C ALA A 94 -33.36 12.58 24.92
N VAL A 95 -34.25 13.45 24.44
CA VAL A 95 -35.43 13.91 25.19
C VAL A 95 -36.69 13.42 24.48
N ALA A 96 -37.63 12.82 25.23
CA ALA A 96 -38.87 12.33 24.66
C ALA A 96 -39.73 13.47 24.06
N ASP A 97 -40.33 13.21 22.90
CA ASP A 97 -41.06 14.23 22.11
C ASP A 97 -42.18 14.91 22.91
N GLN A 98 -42.85 14.18 23.80
CA GLN A 98 -43.84 14.70 24.74
C GLN A 98 -43.26 15.77 25.68
N ALA A 99 -42.05 15.56 26.22
CA ALA A 99 -41.40 16.56 27.08
C ALA A 99 -40.95 17.79 26.29
N VAL A 100 -40.59 17.63 25.01
CA VAL A 100 -40.31 18.77 24.11
C VAL A 100 -41.60 19.54 23.78
N ALA A 101 -42.71 18.85 23.53
CA ALA A 101 -44.03 19.46 23.34
C ALA A 101 -44.47 20.24 24.59
N GLU A 102 -44.32 19.65 25.77
CA GLU A 102 -44.62 20.29 27.05
C GLU A 102 -43.74 21.51 27.32
N ALA A 103 -42.45 21.46 26.97
CA ALA A 103 -41.54 22.61 27.08
C ALA A 103 -41.90 23.74 26.10
N LEU A 104 -42.28 23.44 24.86
CA LEU A 104 -42.71 24.45 23.89
C LEU A 104 -44.06 25.07 24.29
N CYS A 105 -45.02 24.25 24.71
CA CYS A 105 -46.29 24.72 25.26
C CYS A 105 -46.09 25.58 26.52
N SER A 106 -45.13 25.27 27.39
CA SER A 106 -44.83 26.10 28.57
C SER A 106 -44.22 27.46 28.19
N VAL A 107 -43.38 27.53 27.15
CA VAL A 107 -42.90 28.82 26.59
C VAL A 107 -44.08 29.61 25.99
N MET A 108 -44.88 29.01 25.12
CA MET A 108 -46.02 29.68 24.46
C MET A 108 -47.04 30.24 25.46
N LEU A 109 -47.37 29.49 26.52
CA LEU A 109 -48.32 29.92 27.55
C LEU A 109 -47.77 31.01 28.49
N LEU A 110 -46.44 31.18 28.58
CA LEU A 110 -45.81 32.21 29.41
C LEU A 110 -45.48 33.49 28.62
N GLU A 111 -45.01 33.36 27.37
CA GLU A 111 -44.56 34.48 26.52
C GLU A 111 -45.58 34.89 25.44
N ASP A 112 -46.80 34.32 25.44
CA ASP A 112 -47.87 34.56 24.46
C ASP A 112 -47.46 34.26 22.99
N SER A 113 -46.41 33.47 22.80
CA SER A 113 -45.75 33.27 21.49
C SER A 113 -46.55 32.37 20.53
N SER A 114 -46.37 32.59 19.23
CA SER A 114 -47.05 31.82 18.17
C SER A 114 -46.36 30.48 17.90
N PRO A 115 -47.04 29.48 17.31
CA PRO A 115 -46.41 28.22 16.89
C PRO A 115 -45.20 28.41 15.97
N ARG A 116 -45.22 29.45 15.11
CA ARG A 116 -44.09 29.81 14.24
C ARG A 116 -42.88 30.33 15.03
N GLN A 117 -43.12 31.11 16.09
CA GLN A 117 -42.05 31.54 16.99
C GLN A 117 -41.52 30.36 17.81
N ALA A 118 -42.39 29.45 18.27
CA ALA A 118 -41.97 28.23 18.96
C ALA A 118 -41.09 27.32 18.08
N LEU A 119 -41.38 27.22 16.78
CA LEU A 119 -40.51 26.57 15.79
C LEU A 119 -39.16 27.27 15.66
N ALA A 120 -39.15 28.60 15.56
CA ALA A 120 -37.90 29.37 15.48
C ALA A 120 -37.04 29.23 16.75
N ASP A 121 -37.65 29.34 17.94
CA ASP A 121 -36.99 29.17 19.24
C ASP A 121 -36.43 27.74 19.40
N PHE A 122 -37.17 26.71 18.96
CA PHE A 122 -36.70 25.32 18.92
C PHE A 122 -35.46 25.16 18.02
N LEU A 123 -35.54 25.65 16.78
CA LEU A 123 -34.45 25.54 15.82
C LEU A 123 -33.21 26.37 16.24
N LEU A 124 -33.40 27.52 16.89
CA LEU A 124 -32.31 28.30 17.49
C LEU A 124 -31.69 27.58 18.70
N ALA A 125 -32.50 26.95 19.57
CA ALA A 125 -31.99 26.13 20.67
C ALA A 125 -31.16 24.95 20.13
N ARG A 126 -31.67 24.22 19.14
CA ARG A 126 -30.98 23.14 18.44
C ARG A 126 -29.70 23.60 17.74
N LYS A 127 -29.69 24.76 17.05
CA LYS A 127 -28.46 25.34 16.48
C LYS A 127 -27.44 25.68 17.56
N SER A 128 -27.87 26.25 18.69
CA SER A 128 -26.95 26.54 19.80
C SER A 128 -26.34 25.27 20.41
N ALA A 129 -27.08 24.16 20.44
CA ALA A 129 -26.60 22.87 20.90
C ALA A 129 -25.60 22.22 19.92
N LEU A 130 -25.79 22.38 18.60
CA LEU A 130 -24.81 22.00 17.58
C LEU A 130 -23.51 22.80 17.73
N GLN A 131 -23.60 24.13 17.88
CA GLN A 131 -22.43 25.00 18.08
C GLN A 131 -21.69 24.67 19.40
N GLN A 132 -22.42 24.38 20.48
CA GLN A 132 -21.84 23.91 21.74
C GLN A 132 -21.14 22.54 21.61
N LEU A 133 -21.58 21.67 20.70
CA LEU A 133 -20.93 20.39 20.39
C LEU A 133 -19.62 20.58 19.63
N LEU A 134 -19.63 21.45 18.61
CA LEU A 134 -18.47 21.71 17.74
C LEU A 134 -17.36 22.47 18.47
N ASN A 135 -17.71 23.35 19.41
CA ASN A 135 -16.77 24.17 20.18
C ASN A 135 -16.32 23.53 21.51
N GLN A 136 -16.60 22.25 21.75
CA GLN A 136 -16.21 21.58 23.00
C GLN A 136 -14.71 21.18 23.00
N PRO A 137 -13.93 21.55 24.04
CA PRO A 137 -12.52 21.21 24.12
C PRO A 137 -12.29 19.69 24.17
N HIS A 138 -11.29 19.22 23.44
CA HIS A 138 -11.06 17.80 23.10
C HIS A 138 -10.53 16.92 24.26
N HIS A 139 -11.00 17.15 25.49
CA HIS A 139 -10.49 16.48 26.71
C HIS A 139 -11.54 15.62 27.43
N GLY A 140 -12.83 15.77 27.11
CA GLY A 140 -13.92 15.00 27.73
C GLY A 140 -14.45 13.83 26.88
N ALA A 141 -14.79 14.11 25.62
CA ALA A 141 -15.34 13.12 24.69
C ALA A 141 -14.44 12.99 23.45
N GLY A 142 -14.15 11.76 23.04
CA GLY A 142 -13.37 11.51 21.81
C GLY A 142 -14.12 11.98 20.55
N ILE A 143 -13.38 12.40 19.53
CA ILE A 143 -13.91 12.98 18.28
C ILE A 143 -15.03 12.12 17.66
N LYS A 144 -14.88 10.79 17.68
CA LYS A 144 -15.91 9.82 17.28
C LYS A 144 -17.27 10.10 17.95
N ALA A 145 -17.29 10.25 19.28
CA ALA A 145 -18.50 10.53 20.03
C ALA A 145 -19.05 11.94 19.77
N GLN A 146 -18.18 12.94 19.53
CA GLN A 146 -18.61 14.30 19.15
C GLN A 146 -19.33 14.29 17.79
N VAL A 147 -18.77 13.64 16.77
CA VAL A 147 -19.38 13.53 15.43
C VAL A 147 -20.67 12.69 15.45
N CYS A 148 -20.70 11.56 16.18
CA CYS A 148 -21.94 10.81 16.37
C CYS A 148 -23.03 11.65 17.07
N SER A 149 -22.69 12.38 18.13
CA SER A 149 -23.61 13.28 18.83
C SER A 149 -24.17 14.41 17.95
N LEU A 150 -23.37 14.87 16.97
CA LEU A 150 -23.77 15.88 16.00
C LEU A 150 -24.83 15.32 15.04
N MET A 151 -24.60 14.12 14.50
CA MET A 151 -25.53 13.44 13.60
C MET A 151 -26.81 13.00 14.33
N GLU A 152 -26.69 12.50 15.55
CA GLU A 152 -27.83 12.20 16.44
C GLU A 152 -28.70 13.45 16.66
N LEU A 153 -28.09 14.60 16.96
CA LEU A 153 -28.80 15.86 17.19
C LEU A 153 -29.50 16.39 15.92
N LEU A 154 -28.89 16.27 14.74
CA LEU A 154 -29.56 16.63 13.47
C LEU A 154 -30.75 15.70 13.18
N THR A 155 -30.55 14.39 13.33
CA THR A 155 -31.54 13.35 13.06
C THR A 155 -32.75 13.52 13.97
N THR A 156 -32.53 13.57 15.30
CA THR A 156 -33.58 13.83 16.30
C THR A 156 -34.29 15.16 16.10
N THR A 157 -33.61 16.21 15.62
CA THR A 157 -34.26 17.50 15.31
C THR A 157 -35.31 17.36 14.20
N LEU A 158 -35.06 16.57 13.14
CA LEU A 158 -36.07 16.36 12.10
C LEU A 158 -37.21 15.44 12.53
N TYR A 159 -36.93 14.36 13.28
CA TYR A 159 -38.01 13.54 13.86
C TYR A 159 -38.91 14.37 14.78
N GLN A 160 -38.32 15.23 15.62
CA GLN A 160 -39.10 16.10 16.50
C GLN A 160 -39.82 17.22 15.75
N ALA A 161 -39.24 17.77 14.67
CA ALA A 161 -39.95 18.69 13.80
C ALA A 161 -41.22 18.04 13.19
N HIS A 162 -41.14 16.77 12.78
CA HIS A 162 -42.30 16.00 12.34
C HIS A 162 -43.29 15.74 13.49
N ALA A 163 -42.83 15.21 14.62
CA ALA A 163 -43.68 14.87 15.76
C ALA A 163 -44.46 16.09 16.30
N LEU A 164 -43.81 17.25 16.39
CA LEU A 164 -44.34 18.45 17.02
C LEU A 164 -45.15 19.32 16.06
N PHE A 165 -44.59 19.65 14.89
CA PHE A 165 -45.08 20.75 14.04
C PHE A 165 -45.71 20.29 12.72
N TYR A 166 -45.41 19.09 12.22
CA TYR A 166 -46.09 18.57 11.03
C TYR A 166 -47.50 18.11 11.38
N THR A 167 -48.49 18.59 10.63
CA THR A 167 -49.88 18.11 10.66
C THR A 167 -50.20 17.43 9.33
N ALA A 168 -50.76 16.22 9.39
CA ALA A 168 -51.25 15.53 8.21
C ALA A 168 -52.38 16.33 7.52
N PRO A 169 -52.46 16.34 6.18
CA PRO A 169 -53.58 16.96 5.48
C PRO A 169 -54.87 16.15 5.70
N ASP A 170 -56.01 16.85 5.74
CA ASP A 170 -57.32 16.25 6.01
C ASP A 170 -57.62 15.06 5.09
N GLY A 171 -57.87 13.89 5.69
CA GLY A 171 -58.21 12.65 4.99
C GLY A 171 -57.05 11.68 4.72
N ALA A 172 -55.80 12.05 5.01
CA ALA A 172 -54.68 11.10 4.94
C ALA A 172 -54.65 10.14 6.15
N PRO A 173 -54.39 8.83 5.98
CA PRO A 173 -54.19 7.92 7.10
C PRO A 173 -52.88 8.25 7.82
N CYS A 174 -52.92 8.41 9.14
CA CYS A 174 -51.71 8.51 9.95
C CYS A 174 -51.03 7.13 10.06
N ASP A 175 -49.73 7.06 9.76
CA ASP A 175 -48.95 5.85 9.99
C ASP A 175 -48.87 5.56 11.50
N PRO A 176 -49.22 4.35 11.97
CA PRO A 176 -49.22 4.04 13.41
C PRO A 176 -47.81 4.04 14.05
N GLY A 177 -46.75 4.16 13.25
CA GLY A 177 -45.35 4.25 13.70
C GLY A 177 -44.76 5.67 13.79
N LEU A 178 -45.48 6.71 13.37
CA LEU A 178 -44.96 8.09 13.33
C LEU A 178 -45.91 9.09 14.01
N PRO A 179 -45.57 9.64 15.19
CA PRO A 179 -46.34 10.74 15.78
C PRO A 179 -46.28 12.00 14.91
N CYS A 180 -47.34 12.79 14.97
CA CYS A 180 -47.46 14.11 14.34
C CYS A 180 -48.45 14.99 15.13
N GLY A 181 -48.40 16.31 14.92
CA GLY A 181 -49.29 17.27 15.58
C GLY A 181 -49.20 17.36 17.10
N LEU A 182 -48.14 16.81 17.73
CA LEU A 182 -48.04 16.65 19.19
C LEU A 182 -48.02 17.99 19.95
N LEU A 183 -47.52 19.06 19.33
CA LEU A 183 -47.63 20.41 19.90
C LEU A 183 -49.11 20.83 20.02
N PHE A 184 -49.92 20.57 19.00
CA PHE A 184 -51.32 20.98 18.96
C PHE A 184 -52.18 20.13 19.89
N SER A 185 -51.99 18.82 19.96
CA SER A 185 -52.74 17.96 20.90
C SER A 185 -52.37 18.22 22.37
N THR A 186 -51.10 18.49 22.68
CA THR A 186 -50.70 18.89 24.04
C THR A 186 -51.17 20.29 24.42
N LEU A 187 -51.22 21.23 23.46
CA LEU A 187 -51.79 22.56 23.62
C LEU A 187 -53.32 22.50 23.84
N GLU A 188 -54.04 21.69 23.06
CA GLU A 188 -55.46 21.40 23.29
C GLU A 188 -55.71 20.74 24.65
N SER A 189 -54.82 19.85 25.12
CA SER A 189 -54.87 19.31 26.50
C SER A 189 -54.64 20.37 27.59
N ALA A 190 -54.14 21.55 27.23
CA ALA A 190 -53.80 22.64 28.14
C ALA A 190 -54.86 23.76 28.14
N THR A 191 -55.42 24.08 26.98
CA THR A 191 -56.35 25.20 26.77
C THR A 191 -57.77 24.74 26.38
N GLY A 192 -57.98 23.45 26.17
CA GLY A 192 -59.20 22.87 25.62
C GLY A 192 -60.25 22.53 26.68
N ARG A 193 -61.44 23.09 26.51
CA ARG A 193 -62.60 22.91 27.39
C ARG A 193 -63.31 21.59 27.08
N GLN A 194 -62.72 20.46 27.47
CA GLN A 194 -63.30 19.13 27.26
C GLN A 194 -64.73 19.03 27.84
N ALA A 195 -65.59 18.28 27.14
CA ALA A 195 -66.98 18.10 27.53
C ALA A 195 -67.13 17.43 28.91
N ALA A 196 -68.26 17.68 29.56
CA ALA A 196 -68.49 17.27 30.95
C ALA A 196 -68.32 15.75 31.17
N GLY A 197 -67.27 15.36 31.89
CA GLY A 197 -67.03 13.95 32.22
C GLY A 197 -65.76 13.66 33.02
N GLY A 198 -64.60 14.25 32.69
CA GLY A 198 -63.32 13.78 33.24
C GLY A 198 -62.22 14.83 33.48
N GLY A 199 -61.60 14.77 34.66
CA GLY A 199 -60.18 15.05 34.92
C GLY A 199 -59.66 16.50 34.86
N GLY A 200 -59.98 17.25 33.80
CA GLY A 200 -59.18 18.34 33.21
C GLY A 200 -58.99 19.67 33.96
N GLY A 201 -58.80 19.65 35.29
CA GLY A 201 -58.37 20.80 36.07
C GLY A 201 -56.84 20.89 36.20
N VAL A 202 -56.31 22.11 36.42
CA VAL A 202 -54.87 22.35 36.66
C VAL A 202 -54.37 21.77 37.99
N LEU A 203 -55.29 21.50 38.93
CA LEU A 203 -54.99 20.91 40.23
C LEU A 203 -55.02 19.37 40.15
N GLU A 204 -53.99 18.72 40.70
CA GLU A 204 -53.91 17.25 40.82
C GLU A 204 -55.02 16.70 41.74
N ASP A 205 -55.36 15.41 41.58
CA ASP A 205 -56.52 14.80 42.25
C ASP A 205 -56.42 14.81 43.79
N GLU A 206 -55.21 14.81 44.36
CA GLU A 206 -54.97 14.99 45.79
C GLU A 206 -55.58 16.29 46.34
N VAL A 207 -55.57 17.37 45.56
CA VAL A 207 -56.16 18.65 45.94
C VAL A 207 -57.68 18.56 45.90
N LYS A 208 -58.24 17.80 44.95
CA LYS A 208 -59.69 17.57 44.77
C LYS A 208 -60.30 16.76 45.91
N LEU A 209 -59.51 15.86 46.51
CA LEU A 209 -59.89 15.08 47.70
C LEU A 209 -59.96 15.92 48.99
N SER A 210 -59.37 17.12 49.01
CA SER A 210 -59.29 17.93 50.22
C SER A 210 -60.63 18.55 50.64
N SER A 211 -60.91 18.56 51.95
CA SER A 211 -62.20 19.03 52.49
C SER A 211 -62.51 20.52 52.22
N TRP A 212 -61.47 21.31 51.91
CA TRP A 212 -61.58 22.74 51.58
C TRP A 212 -61.80 23.00 50.07
N PHE A 213 -61.59 22.00 49.20
CA PHE A 213 -61.81 22.11 47.76
C PHE A 213 -63.25 22.53 47.39
N ARG A 214 -64.24 22.06 48.17
CA ARG A 214 -65.67 22.38 48.01
C ARG A 214 -66.02 23.87 48.14
N TYR A 215 -65.09 24.71 48.59
CA TYR A 215 -65.28 26.16 48.73
C TYR A 215 -64.50 26.98 47.69
N LEU A 216 -63.69 26.36 46.85
CA LEU A 216 -63.05 27.06 45.72
C LEU A 216 -64.12 27.46 44.68
N PRO A 217 -64.14 28.71 44.20
CA PRO A 217 -65.07 29.13 43.16
C PRO A 217 -64.72 28.47 41.81
N ALA A 218 -65.74 28.22 40.98
CA ALA A 218 -65.60 27.57 39.69
C ALA A 218 -64.54 28.23 38.77
N SER A 219 -64.34 29.56 38.87
CA SER A 219 -63.31 30.29 38.13
C SER A 219 -61.85 29.91 38.47
N VAL A 220 -61.64 29.11 39.52
CA VAL A 220 -60.34 28.55 39.92
C VAL A 220 -60.30 27.04 39.65
N VAL A 221 -61.42 26.33 39.83
CA VAL A 221 -61.53 24.88 39.57
C VAL A 221 -61.53 24.56 38.07
N GLU A 222 -62.27 25.33 37.28
CA GLU A 222 -62.28 25.29 35.80
C GLU A 222 -61.18 26.16 35.17
N PHE A 223 -60.18 26.63 35.94
CA PHE A 223 -59.14 27.47 35.35
C PHE A 223 -58.28 26.67 34.36
N GLN A 224 -58.39 27.05 33.10
CA GLN A 224 -57.47 26.69 32.03
C GLN A 224 -56.77 27.97 31.55
N PRO A 225 -55.45 27.94 31.27
CA PRO A 225 -54.77 29.07 30.67
C PRO A 225 -55.26 29.26 29.23
N ALA A 226 -55.52 30.51 28.84
CA ALA A 226 -55.92 30.87 27.49
C ALA A 226 -54.76 31.59 26.79
N LEU A 227 -54.33 31.08 25.64
CA LEU A 227 -53.40 31.77 24.75
C LEU A 227 -54.08 33.03 24.19
N ARG A 228 -53.38 34.17 24.19
CA ARG A 228 -53.85 35.39 23.51
C ARG A 228 -53.70 35.33 21.99
N THR A 229 -52.79 34.47 21.52
CA THR A 229 -52.43 34.28 20.11
C THR A 229 -53.10 33.00 19.58
N LEU A 230 -53.80 33.07 18.44
CA LEU A 230 -54.45 31.91 17.84
C LEU A 230 -53.42 30.87 17.37
N ALA A 231 -53.52 29.65 17.91
CA ALA A 231 -52.63 28.53 17.60
C ALA A 231 -53.01 27.84 16.29
N HIS A 232 -52.93 28.54 15.16
CA HIS A 232 -53.12 27.94 13.84
C HIS A 232 -51.97 26.98 13.49
N PRO A 233 -52.25 25.86 12.78
CA PRO A 233 -51.20 24.98 12.25
C PRO A 233 -50.28 25.72 11.29
N ILE A 234 -49.02 25.28 11.24
CA ILE A 234 -48.01 25.87 10.35
C ILE A 234 -48.23 25.29 8.94
N SER A 235 -48.27 26.14 7.92
CA SER A 235 -48.37 25.67 6.53
C SER A 235 -47.12 24.86 6.16
N GLN A 236 -47.32 23.75 5.45
CA GLN A 236 -46.24 22.79 5.15
C GLN A 236 -45.10 23.46 4.37
N ASP A 237 -45.38 24.41 3.49
CA ASP A 237 -44.37 25.21 2.77
C ASP A 237 -43.51 26.06 3.72
N HIS A 238 -44.12 26.70 4.71
CA HIS A 238 -43.39 27.54 5.66
C HIS A 238 -42.56 26.71 6.64
N LEU A 239 -43.06 25.54 7.05
CA LEU A 239 -42.29 24.56 7.84
C LEU A 239 -41.07 24.06 7.03
N ARG A 240 -41.30 23.68 5.76
CA ARG A 240 -40.27 23.26 4.80
C ARG A 240 -39.19 24.32 4.60
N ASP A 241 -39.57 25.54 4.24
CA ASP A 241 -38.64 26.66 4.00
C ASP A 241 -37.79 26.95 5.24
N THR A 242 -38.41 26.98 6.42
CA THR A 242 -37.72 27.26 7.69
C THR A 242 -36.73 26.15 8.04
N LEU A 243 -37.09 24.87 7.82
CA LEU A 243 -36.20 23.73 8.04
C LEU A 243 -35.06 23.67 7.02
N GLN A 244 -35.31 23.94 5.74
CA GLN A 244 -34.27 23.99 4.71
C GLN A 244 -33.27 25.13 4.98
N GLN A 245 -33.75 26.32 5.37
CA GLN A 245 -32.90 27.43 5.79
C GLN A 245 -32.07 27.08 7.04
N TRP A 246 -32.66 26.39 8.02
CA TRP A 246 -31.94 25.93 9.21
C TRP A 246 -30.85 24.91 8.88
N ILE A 247 -31.14 23.91 8.03
CA ILE A 247 -30.13 22.94 7.56
C ILE A 247 -28.99 23.66 6.83
N ALA A 248 -29.29 24.63 5.95
CA ALA A 248 -28.27 25.42 5.26
C ALA A 248 -27.41 26.26 6.24
N LEU A 249 -28.03 26.88 7.24
CA LEU A 249 -27.31 27.63 8.29
C LEU A 249 -26.50 26.71 9.22
N CYS A 250 -26.86 25.45 9.37
CA CYS A 250 -26.07 24.47 10.10
C CYS A 250 -24.95 23.85 9.25
N LYS A 251 -25.13 23.73 7.92
CA LYS A 251 -24.17 23.12 6.99
C LYS A 251 -22.79 23.80 7.05
N GLU A 252 -22.73 25.12 7.05
CA GLU A 252 -21.44 25.84 7.12
C GLU A 252 -20.79 25.78 8.51
N ASP A 253 -21.57 25.91 9.59
CA ASP A 253 -21.09 25.69 10.97
C ASP A 253 -20.48 24.28 11.13
N ILE A 254 -21.19 23.26 10.61
CA ILE A 254 -20.79 21.84 10.65
C ILE A 254 -19.52 21.61 9.84
N LYS A 255 -19.42 22.14 8.61
CA LYS A 255 -18.19 22.05 7.81
C LYS A 255 -16.99 22.60 8.58
N ALA A 256 -17.07 23.85 9.04
CA ALA A 256 -15.97 24.50 9.74
C ALA A 256 -15.58 23.76 11.02
N GLY A 257 -16.57 23.38 11.84
CA GLY A 257 -16.33 22.66 13.09
C GLY A 257 -15.77 21.25 12.87
N VAL A 258 -16.40 20.43 12.01
CA VAL A 258 -15.96 19.05 11.75
C VAL A 258 -14.61 19.00 11.05
N SER A 259 -14.30 19.90 10.11
CA SER A 259 -12.94 20.01 9.55
C SER A 259 -11.90 20.25 10.64
N ASN A 260 -12.17 21.15 11.59
CA ASN A 260 -11.28 21.39 12.73
C ASN A 260 -11.14 20.15 13.64
N LEU A 261 -12.23 19.41 13.90
CA LEU A 261 -12.16 18.14 14.64
C LEU A 261 -11.32 17.07 13.91
N LEU A 262 -11.46 16.97 12.59
CA LEU A 262 -10.79 15.96 11.77
C LEU A 262 -9.28 16.17 11.62
N VAL A 263 -8.77 17.40 11.75
CA VAL A 263 -7.31 17.69 11.76
C VAL A 263 -6.58 16.87 12.85
N TYR A 264 -7.20 16.69 14.02
CA TYR A 264 -6.62 15.91 15.12
C TYR A 264 -6.60 14.39 14.88
N VAL A 265 -7.34 13.89 13.88
CA VAL A 265 -7.28 12.48 13.46
C VAL A 265 -6.01 12.28 12.63
N LYS A 266 -5.09 11.43 13.13
CA LYS A 266 -3.76 11.18 12.52
C LYS A 266 -3.63 9.83 11.79
N SER A 267 -4.65 8.97 11.83
CA SER A 267 -4.63 7.65 11.18
C SER A 267 -5.91 7.38 10.41
N LEU A 268 -5.77 6.66 9.30
CA LEU A 268 -6.87 6.32 8.40
C LEU A 268 -7.83 5.34 9.07
N LYS A 269 -7.31 4.45 9.92
CA LYS A 269 -8.10 3.61 10.84
C LYS A 269 -8.91 4.40 11.87
N GLY A 270 -8.39 5.54 12.33
CA GLY A 270 -9.15 6.48 13.16
C GLY A 270 -10.33 7.09 12.39
N LEU A 271 -10.09 7.52 11.16
CA LEU A 271 -11.11 8.12 10.27
C LEU A 271 -12.20 7.10 9.89
N ALA A 272 -11.82 5.89 9.46
CA ALA A 272 -12.73 4.77 9.20
C ALA A 272 -13.58 4.43 10.43
N GLY A 273 -12.96 4.38 11.62
CA GLY A 273 -13.64 4.13 12.89
C GLY A 273 -14.64 5.21 13.31
N ILE A 274 -14.62 6.40 12.71
CA ILE A 274 -15.64 7.45 12.86
C ILE A 274 -16.74 7.28 11.79
N ARG A 275 -16.38 7.07 10.50
CA ARG A 275 -17.36 6.77 9.43
C ARG A 275 -18.26 5.62 9.84
N ASP A 276 -17.66 4.50 10.24
CA ASP A 276 -18.38 3.29 10.62
C ASP A 276 -19.30 3.55 11.83
N ALA A 277 -18.93 4.44 12.75
CA ALA A 277 -19.77 4.81 13.89
C ALA A 277 -21.00 5.63 13.49
N VAL A 278 -20.86 6.52 12.49
CA VAL A 278 -21.98 7.27 11.92
C VAL A 278 -22.87 6.34 11.08
N TRP A 279 -22.28 5.35 10.39
CA TRP A 279 -22.99 4.34 9.62
C TRP A 279 -23.87 3.44 10.50
N GLU A 280 -23.33 2.91 11.61
CA GLU A 280 -24.10 2.13 12.60
C GLU A 280 -25.23 2.98 13.23
N LEU A 281 -24.93 4.24 13.59
CA LEU A 281 -25.91 5.16 14.20
C LEU A 281 -27.10 5.43 13.27
N LEU A 282 -26.85 5.75 12.00
CA LEU A 282 -27.90 6.11 11.04
C LEU A 282 -28.62 4.88 10.45
N SER A 283 -27.94 3.73 10.35
CA SER A 283 -28.55 2.48 9.83
C SER A 283 -29.41 1.74 10.87
N SER A 284 -29.31 2.12 12.15
CA SER A 284 -30.15 1.62 13.26
C SER A 284 -31.63 1.57 12.87
N GLU A 285 -32.31 0.46 13.16
CA GLU A 285 -33.68 0.18 12.67
C GLU A 285 -34.70 1.27 13.04
N ALA A 286 -34.53 1.90 14.20
CA ALA A 286 -35.40 3.01 14.65
C ALA A 286 -35.35 4.24 13.73
N VAL A 287 -34.21 4.48 13.07
CA VAL A 287 -34.00 5.57 12.11
C VAL A 287 -34.33 5.09 10.69
N SER A 288 -33.67 4.02 10.24
CA SER A 288 -33.70 3.59 8.84
C SER A 288 -35.09 3.20 8.32
N LEU A 289 -36.02 2.78 9.18
CA LEU A 289 -37.40 2.45 8.79
C LEU A 289 -38.24 3.66 8.35
N HIS A 290 -37.99 4.85 8.89
CA HIS A 290 -38.89 6.01 8.74
C HIS A 290 -38.22 7.28 8.18
N TRP A 291 -36.88 7.30 8.09
CA TRP A 291 -36.10 8.48 7.71
C TRP A 291 -36.58 9.11 6.39
N ASP A 292 -36.75 8.26 5.38
CA ASP A 292 -37.15 8.65 4.03
C ASP A 292 -38.55 9.30 4.01
N THR A 293 -39.48 8.79 4.82
CA THR A 293 -40.84 9.33 4.96
C THR A 293 -40.83 10.70 5.66
N VAL A 294 -40.00 10.86 6.70
CA VAL A 294 -39.83 12.15 7.40
C VAL A 294 -39.17 13.19 6.49
N CYS A 295 -38.11 12.82 5.75
CA CYS A 295 -37.45 13.72 4.81
C CYS A 295 -38.38 14.17 3.68
N ARG A 296 -39.15 13.27 3.07
CA ARG A 296 -40.14 13.65 2.05
C ARG A 296 -41.22 14.56 2.62
N ARG A 297 -41.75 14.29 3.83
CA ARG A 297 -42.80 15.13 4.47
C ARG A 297 -42.32 16.52 4.87
N LEU A 298 -41.06 16.68 5.29
CA LEU A 298 -40.52 17.96 5.77
C LEU A 298 -39.74 18.75 4.70
N LEU A 299 -39.07 18.07 3.77
CA LEU A 299 -38.09 18.68 2.85
C LEU A 299 -38.41 18.45 1.36
N ASP A 300 -39.43 17.63 1.04
CA ASP A 300 -39.84 17.22 -0.32
C ASP A 300 -38.77 16.44 -1.12
N LYS A 301 -37.72 15.97 -0.44
CA LYS A 301 -36.58 15.26 -1.02
C LYS A 301 -36.05 14.23 -0.01
N PRO A 302 -35.50 13.08 -0.45
CA PRO A 302 -34.61 12.30 0.40
C PRO A 302 -33.38 13.14 0.74
N ALA A 303 -32.88 13.05 1.98
CA ALA A 303 -31.72 13.80 2.45
C ALA A 303 -30.75 12.84 3.15
N SER A 304 -29.48 12.86 2.74
CA SER A 304 -28.43 12.03 3.34
C SER A 304 -27.43 12.94 4.03
N PHE A 305 -27.51 13.05 5.36
CA PHE A 305 -26.55 13.85 6.12
C PHE A 305 -25.10 13.37 5.98
N TRP A 306 -24.87 12.12 5.57
CA TRP A 306 -23.53 11.67 5.21
C TRP A 306 -23.04 12.36 3.94
N ASP A 307 -23.75 12.20 2.82
CA ASP A 307 -23.33 12.70 1.51
C ASP A 307 -23.39 14.24 1.45
N ASP A 308 -24.41 14.85 2.05
CA ASP A 308 -24.60 16.31 2.06
C ASP A 308 -23.62 17.08 2.95
N LEU A 309 -23.12 16.48 4.05
CA LEU A 309 -22.41 17.23 5.11
C LEU A 309 -21.02 16.65 5.44
N LEU A 310 -20.84 15.32 5.40
CA LEU A 310 -19.66 14.66 5.96
C LEU A 310 -18.72 14.06 4.90
N GLN A 311 -19.24 13.43 3.85
CA GLN A 311 -18.45 12.65 2.89
C GLN A 311 -17.24 13.43 2.36
N GLN A 312 -17.45 14.65 1.88
CA GLN A 312 -16.38 15.50 1.34
C GLN A 312 -15.33 15.88 2.40
N LEU A 313 -15.74 16.13 3.64
CA LEU A 313 -14.81 16.46 4.75
C LEU A 313 -13.94 15.25 5.12
N PHE A 314 -14.50 14.05 5.04
CA PHE A 314 -13.78 12.79 5.25
C PHE A 314 -12.84 12.50 4.07
N LEU A 315 -13.27 12.76 2.83
CA LEU A 315 -12.42 12.66 1.64
C LEU A 315 -11.24 13.62 1.70
N ASP A 316 -11.44 14.89 2.07
CA ASP A 316 -10.37 15.89 2.22
C ASP A 316 -9.37 15.48 3.32
N ARG A 317 -9.85 14.97 4.47
CA ARG A 317 -8.94 14.48 5.52
C ARG A 317 -8.21 13.20 5.11
N LEU A 318 -8.87 12.30 4.38
CA LEU A 318 -8.25 11.10 3.83
C LEU A 318 -7.17 11.47 2.79
N GLN A 319 -7.44 12.44 1.91
CA GLN A 319 -6.47 12.92 0.92
C GLN A 319 -5.23 13.50 1.60
N THR A 320 -5.41 14.34 2.62
CA THR A 320 -4.28 14.91 3.39
C THR A 320 -3.51 13.82 4.14
N LEU A 321 -4.17 12.89 4.83
CA LEU A 321 -3.50 11.79 5.55
C LEU A 321 -2.71 10.83 4.63
N ILE A 322 -3.24 10.52 3.44
CA ILE A 322 -2.53 9.71 2.44
C ILE A 322 -1.33 10.50 1.90
N LYS A 323 -1.50 11.79 1.57
CA LYS A 323 -0.41 12.64 1.09
C LYS A 323 0.70 12.79 2.13
N GLU A 324 0.37 13.22 3.36
CA GLU A 324 1.29 13.29 4.51
C GLU A 324 2.03 11.95 4.71
N GLY A 325 1.33 10.83 4.53
CA GLY A 325 1.88 9.49 4.58
C GLY A 325 2.94 9.21 3.49
N PHE A 326 2.62 9.46 2.21
CA PHE A 326 3.56 9.20 1.11
C PHE A 326 4.70 10.22 1.02
N ASP A 327 4.47 11.48 1.38
CA ASP A 327 5.53 12.50 1.48
C ASP A 327 6.54 12.12 2.57
N SER A 328 6.08 11.55 3.69
CA SER A 328 6.93 10.99 4.76
C SER A 328 7.73 9.76 4.30
N ILE A 329 7.09 8.79 3.62
CA ILE A 329 7.78 7.62 3.03
C ILE A 329 8.83 8.07 2.00
N SER A 330 8.50 9.03 1.14
CA SER A 330 9.42 9.56 0.14
C SER A 330 10.62 10.26 0.78
N SER A 331 10.42 10.95 1.90
CA SER A 331 11.50 11.63 2.63
C SER A 331 12.41 10.61 3.32
N SER A 332 11.84 9.66 4.05
CA SER A 332 12.59 8.55 4.70
C SER A 332 13.35 7.71 3.67
N SER A 333 12.76 7.40 2.52
CA SER A 333 13.42 6.67 1.43
C SER A 333 14.60 7.43 0.83
N LYS A 334 14.51 8.77 0.74
CA LYS A 334 15.61 9.62 0.29
C LYS A 334 16.74 9.67 1.32
N GLU A 335 16.42 9.78 2.61
CA GLU A 335 17.40 9.75 3.70
C GLU A 335 18.14 8.40 3.76
N LEU A 336 17.41 7.27 3.65
CA LEU A 336 17.99 5.93 3.56
C LEU A 336 18.91 5.77 2.35
N LEU A 337 18.54 6.34 1.18
CA LEU A 337 19.37 6.29 -0.02
C LEU A 337 20.66 7.08 0.18
N ILE A 338 20.58 8.30 0.73
CA ILE A 338 21.75 9.15 1.00
C ILE A 338 22.67 8.50 2.04
N SER A 339 22.12 7.92 3.12
CA SER A 339 22.91 7.21 4.13
C SER A 339 23.65 6.01 3.54
N ALA A 340 22.98 5.19 2.73
CA ALA A 340 23.59 4.03 2.08
C ALA A 340 24.71 4.44 1.10
N LEU A 341 24.54 5.54 0.37
CA LEU A 341 25.57 6.07 -0.53
C LEU A 341 26.78 6.60 0.26
N GLN A 342 26.56 7.36 1.34
CA GLN A 342 27.62 7.86 2.22
C GLN A 342 28.43 6.73 2.88
N GLU A 343 27.77 5.66 3.33
CA GLU A 343 28.45 4.45 3.82
C GLU A 343 29.33 3.81 2.74
N LEU A 344 28.84 3.70 1.50
CA LEU A 344 29.59 3.13 0.37
C LEU A 344 30.72 4.02 -0.14
N GLU A 345 30.64 5.33 0.05
CA GLU A 345 31.68 6.32 -0.26
C GLU A 345 32.75 6.43 0.82
N SER A 346 32.46 5.98 2.05
CA SER A 346 33.36 6.10 3.20
C SER A 346 34.61 5.21 3.06
N LYS A 347 35.69 5.81 2.55
CA LYS A 347 37.03 5.19 2.47
C LYS A 347 37.60 5.01 3.88
N SER A 348 37.33 3.88 4.52
CA SER A 348 37.70 3.60 5.92
C SER A 348 39.22 3.44 6.11
N SER A 349 39.91 4.57 6.28
CA SER A 349 41.38 4.62 6.45
C SER A 349 41.90 4.00 7.76
N THR A 350 41.02 3.69 8.70
CA THR A 350 41.37 3.24 10.07
C THR A 350 40.50 2.10 10.61
N SER A 351 39.58 1.53 9.82
CA SER A 351 38.75 0.40 10.23
C SER A 351 38.52 -0.60 9.09
N VAL A 352 38.34 -1.87 9.45
CA VAL A 352 38.00 -2.93 8.48
C VAL A 352 36.59 -2.62 7.92
N PRO A 353 36.44 -2.42 6.60
CA PRO A 353 35.14 -2.09 6.02
C PRO A 353 34.15 -3.23 6.28
N SER A 354 32.90 -2.89 6.62
CA SER A 354 31.89 -3.90 7.00
C SER A 354 31.70 -4.93 5.89
N LYS A 355 31.41 -6.19 6.25
CA LYS A 355 31.23 -7.27 5.25
C LYS A 355 30.15 -6.90 4.22
N HIS A 356 29.12 -6.16 4.63
CA HIS A 356 28.05 -5.67 3.76
C HIS A 356 28.54 -4.67 2.70
N ILE A 357 29.42 -3.72 3.06
CA ILE A 357 30.05 -2.78 2.11
C ILE A 357 30.97 -3.53 1.12
N GLN A 358 31.67 -4.58 1.58
CA GLN A 358 32.49 -5.43 0.70
C GLN A 358 31.63 -6.20 -0.32
N PHE A 359 30.46 -6.70 0.10
CA PHE A 359 29.50 -7.38 -0.77
C PHE A 359 28.90 -6.48 -1.86
N GLU A 360 28.64 -5.20 -1.56
CA GLU A 360 28.23 -4.23 -2.58
C GLU A 360 29.32 -4.01 -3.64
N HIS A 361 30.59 -4.00 -3.23
CA HIS A 361 31.75 -3.79 -4.10
C HIS A 361 32.21 -5.05 -4.86
N ASN A 362 31.92 -6.26 -4.35
CA ASN A 362 32.24 -7.53 -4.98
C ASN A 362 31.20 -8.60 -4.59
N VAL A 363 30.24 -8.83 -5.50
CA VAL A 363 29.12 -9.75 -5.36
C VAL A 363 29.57 -11.20 -5.24
N ALA A 364 30.71 -11.58 -5.83
CA ALA A 364 31.23 -12.94 -5.72
C ALA A 364 31.56 -13.31 -4.27
N LEU A 365 31.98 -12.35 -3.42
CA LEU A 365 32.19 -12.59 -1.99
C LEU A 365 30.89 -12.86 -1.23
N PHE A 366 29.76 -12.32 -1.70
CA PHE A 366 28.43 -12.58 -1.14
C PHE A 366 27.87 -13.91 -1.62
N LEU A 367 27.93 -14.17 -2.93
CA LEU A 367 27.44 -15.40 -3.56
C LEU A 367 28.08 -16.66 -2.96
N TRP A 368 29.39 -16.63 -2.74
CA TRP A 368 30.19 -17.75 -2.20
C TRP A 368 30.42 -17.67 -0.68
N SER A 369 29.70 -16.78 0.03
CA SER A 369 29.61 -16.85 1.48
C SER A 369 28.57 -17.87 1.91
N GLU A 370 28.76 -18.54 3.04
CA GLU A 370 27.73 -19.37 3.68
C GLU A 370 27.02 -18.57 4.79
N SER A 371 25.69 -18.68 4.89
CA SER A 371 24.91 -18.10 5.99
C SER A 371 23.73 -18.98 6.40
N SER A 372 23.40 -18.98 7.69
CA SER A 372 22.29 -19.78 8.25
C SER A 372 20.91 -19.45 7.67
N SER A 373 20.74 -18.29 7.04
CA SER A 373 19.53 -17.88 6.33
C SER A 373 19.42 -18.41 4.89
N ASP A 374 20.43 -19.11 4.38
CA ASP A 374 20.48 -19.56 2.98
C ASP A 374 19.38 -20.58 2.66
N LEU A 375 19.11 -21.47 3.61
CA LEU A 375 18.03 -22.45 3.60
C LEU A 375 16.97 -22.03 4.62
N PRO A 376 15.66 -22.06 4.30
CA PRO A 376 14.61 -21.89 5.30
C PRO A 376 14.63 -23.05 6.30
N ALA A 377 14.14 -22.84 7.53
CA ALA A 377 14.12 -23.88 8.57
C ALA A 377 13.43 -25.18 8.10
N ASP A 378 12.33 -25.04 7.35
CA ASP A 378 11.56 -26.18 6.81
C ASP A 378 12.19 -26.83 5.56
N ALA A 379 13.42 -26.45 5.17
CA ALA A 379 14.02 -26.85 3.89
C ALA A 379 14.12 -28.36 3.67
N ALA A 380 14.30 -29.12 4.75
CA ALA A 380 14.38 -30.59 4.74
C ALA A 380 12.99 -31.27 4.69
N TRP A 381 11.93 -30.57 5.08
CA TRP A 381 10.61 -31.16 5.36
C TRP A 381 9.53 -30.74 4.35
N VAL A 382 9.61 -29.52 3.79
CA VAL A 382 8.63 -28.99 2.85
C VAL A 382 9.21 -28.94 1.44
N SER A 383 8.64 -29.71 0.52
CA SER A 383 8.97 -29.69 -0.91
C SER A 383 8.85 -28.27 -1.49
N VAL A 384 9.76 -27.90 -2.41
CA VAL A 384 9.82 -26.56 -3.03
C VAL A 384 8.49 -26.14 -3.66
N ALA A 385 7.73 -27.08 -4.22
CA ALA A 385 6.43 -26.82 -4.83
C ALA A 385 5.32 -26.41 -3.83
N ASN A 386 5.52 -26.69 -2.53
CA ASN A 386 4.55 -26.43 -1.46
C ASN A 386 4.93 -25.22 -0.58
N ARG A 387 6.03 -24.51 -0.90
CA ARG A 387 6.46 -23.31 -0.16
C ARG A 387 5.69 -22.09 -0.64
N SER A 388 5.46 -21.12 0.26
CA SER A 388 4.78 -19.88 -0.11
C SER A 388 5.68 -19.05 -1.04
N GLN A 389 5.12 -18.52 -2.14
CA GLN A 389 5.89 -17.83 -3.19
C GLN A 389 6.64 -16.58 -2.71
N PHE A 390 6.28 -16.05 -1.54
CA PHE A 390 6.89 -14.87 -0.91
C PHE A 390 8.01 -15.22 0.09
N SER A 391 8.24 -16.49 0.42
CA SER A 391 9.31 -16.94 1.34
C SER A 391 10.65 -17.10 0.61
N GLN A 392 11.21 -15.98 0.16
CA GLN A 392 12.55 -15.93 -0.45
C GLN A 392 13.63 -16.33 0.58
N SER A 393 14.45 -17.34 0.27
CA SER A 393 15.56 -17.77 1.12
C SER A 393 16.84 -16.99 0.81
N GLY A 394 17.80 -16.94 1.75
CA GLY A 394 19.07 -16.24 1.55
C GLY A 394 19.83 -16.70 0.29
N LEU A 395 19.76 -18.00 -0.04
CA LEU A 395 20.36 -18.54 -1.25
C LEU A 395 19.67 -18.05 -2.54
N SER A 396 18.34 -17.84 -2.50
CA SER A 396 17.63 -17.23 -3.64
C SER A 396 18.00 -15.76 -3.82
N MET A 397 18.25 -15.02 -2.74
CA MET A 397 18.73 -13.63 -2.79
C MET A 397 20.17 -13.55 -3.33
N LYS A 398 21.06 -14.45 -2.87
CA LYS A 398 22.44 -14.58 -3.38
C LYS A 398 22.47 -14.90 -4.88
N ALA A 399 21.65 -15.85 -5.34
CA ALA A 399 21.53 -16.22 -6.75
C ALA A 399 20.92 -15.11 -7.64
N GLN A 400 20.35 -14.06 -7.04
CA GLN A 400 19.84 -12.87 -7.72
C GLN A 400 20.75 -11.64 -7.53
N ALA A 401 21.97 -11.81 -6.97
CA ALA A 401 22.90 -10.74 -6.60
C ALA A 401 22.32 -9.66 -5.65
N LEU A 402 21.24 -9.98 -4.94
CA LEU A 402 20.52 -9.08 -4.04
C LEU A 402 21.25 -9.00 -2.70
N THR A 403 22.20 -8.08 -2.63
CA THR A 403 23.09 -7.86 -1.49
C THR A 403 22.40 -7.21 -0.29
N PRO A 404 22.92 -7.36 0.95
CA PRO A 404 22.19 -6.98 2.16
C PRO A 404 21.77 -5.51 2.28
N CYS A 405 22.50 -4.56 1.64
CA CYS A 405 22.11 -3.14 1.64
C CYS A 405 20.88 -2.91 0.74
N VAL A 406 20.82 -3.60 -0.40
CA VAL A 406 19.62 -3.61 -1.27
C VAL A 406 18.42 -4.23 -0.53
N GLN A 407 18.65 -5.30 0.24
CA GLN A 407 17.61 -5.94 1.06
C GLN A 407 17.09 -5.02 2.18
N SER A 408 17.97 -4.35 2.94
CA SER A 408 17.56 -3.46 4.03
C SER A 408 16.79 -2.25 3.51
N PHE A 409 17.20 -1.65 2.38
CA PHE A 409 16.43 -0.57 1.75
C PHE A 409 15.03 -1.04 1.31
N CYS A 410 14.94 -2.15 0.57
CA CYS A 410 13.67 -2.62 0.03
C CYS A 410 12.70 -3.06 1.14
N SER A 411 13.20 -3.72 2.19
CA SER A 411 12.38 -4.12 3.34
C SER A 411 11.94 -2.93 4.19
N ALA A 412 12.77 -1.90 4.37
CA ALA A 412 12.38 -0.66 5.04
C ALA A 412 11.22 0.02 4.28
N LEU A 413 11.37 0.26 2.98
CA LEU A 413 10.32 0.83 2.13
C LEU A 413 9.04 -0.03 2.12
N ASP A 414 9.16 -1.33 1.91
CA ASP A 414 8.00 -2.24 1.87
C ASP A 414 7.26 -2.30 3.21
N SER A 415 7.96 -2.22 4.34
CA SER A 415 7.34 -2.15 5.67
C SER A 415 6.53 -0.87 5.89
N GLN A 416 7.02 0.27 5.37
CA GLN A 416 6.30 1.55 5.45
C GLN A 416 5.07 1.55 4.51
N LEU A 417 5.23 1.03 3.29
CA LEU A 417 4.11 0.85 2.34
C LEU A 417 3.05 -0.09 2.92
N LYS A 418 3.47 -1.21 3.51
CA LYS A 418 2.59 -2.14 4.20
C LYS A 418 1.81 -1.45 5.32
N ALA A 419 2.48 -0.71 6.21
CA ALA A 419 1.82 -0.02 7.31
C ALA A 419 0.72 0.95 6.83
N LYS A 420 0.94 1.63 5.69
CA LYS A 420 -0.09 2.49 5.07
C LYS A 420 -1.20 1.72 4.36
N LEU A 421 -0.92 0.57 3.76
CA LEU A 421 -1.96 -0.32 3.22
C LEU A 421 -2.82 -0.91 4.34
N ASP A 422 -2.23 -1.44 5.41
CA ASP A 422 -2.94 -2.01 6.55
C ASP A 422 -3.84 -0.98 7.25
N ASP A 423 -3.42 0.29 7.31
CA ASP A 423 -4.25 1.43 7.73
C ASP A 423 -5.44 1.67 6.75
N LEU A 424 -5.20 1.60 5.43
CA LEU A 424 -6.22 1.81 4.39
C LEU A 424 -7.23 0.66 4.24
N HIS A 425 -6.84 -0.58 4.53
CA HIS A 425 -7.73 -1.75 4.52
C HIS A 425 -8.87 -1.64 5.55
N SER A 426 -8.79 -0.71 6.51
CA SER A 426 -9.92 -0.37 7.39
C SER A 426 -10.96 0.54 6.75
N TYR A 427 -10.58 1.31 5.72
CA TYR A 427 -11.48 2.20 4.98
C TYR A 427 -12.06 1.53 3.73
N LEU A 428 -11.32 0.60 3.11
CA LEU A 428 -11.74 -0.14 1.92
C LEU A 428 -12.58 -1.40 2.27
N PRO A 429 -13.40 -1.92 1.33
CA PRO A 429 -14.05 -3.21 1.50
C PRO A 429 -13.03 -4.35 1.57
N SER A 430 -13.32 -5.35 2.42
CA SER A 430 -12.57 -6.61 2.47
C SER A 430 -12.99 -7.53 1.32
N ASP A 431 -12.07 -8.30 0.73
CA ASP A 431 -12.31 -9.12 -0.48
C ASP A 431 -13.48 -10.11 -0.34
N SER A 432 -13.86 -10.49 0.89
CA SER A 432 -15.02 -11.34 1.17
C SER A 432 -16.39 -10.65 1.02
N SER A 433 -16.43 -9.32 0.95
CA SER A 433 -17.66 -8.52 0.83
C SER A 433 -18.09 -8.29 -0.62
N ALA A 434 -17.16 -7.89 -1.50
CA ALA A 434 -17.43 -7.72 -2.94
C ALA A 434 -17.98 -8.99 -3.61
N ALA A 435 -17.60 -10.18 -3.12
CA ALA A 435 -18.13 -11.45 -3.60
C ALA A 435 -19.62 -11.70 -3.25
N ARG A 436 -20.21 -10.94 -2.31
CA ARG A 436 -21.64 -11.02 -1.96
C ARG A 436 -22.51 -10.04 -2.76
N GLU A 437 -21.93 -8.97 -3.28
CA GLU A 437 -22.63 -7.91 -4.04
C GLU A 437 -22.95 -8.33 -5.48
N ALA A 438 -22.35 -9.43 -5.96
CA ALA A 438 -22.66 -10.04 -7.26
C ALA A 438 -23.96 -10.86 -7.29
N ALA A 439 -24.62 -11.07 -6.14
CA ALA A 439 -25.97 -11.61 -6.06
C ALA A 439 -27.00 -10.47 -6.07
N PRO A 440 -28.21 -10.65 -6.63
CA PRO A 440 -29.27 -9.64 -6.59
C PRO A 440 -29.80 -9.49 -5.15
N ALA A 441 -29.14 -8.62 -4.37
CA ALA A 441 -29.50 -8.37 -2.99
C ALA A 441 -30.88 -7.70 -2.89
N ALA A 442 -31.64 -8.10 -1.86
CA ALA A 442 -32.78 -7.30 -1.40
C ALA A 442 -32.28 -5.90 -0.98
N PRO A 443 -33.08 -4.83 -1.15
CA PRO A 443 -32.63 -3.45 -0.89
C PRO A 443 -32.06 -3.32 0.52
N SER A 444 -30.78 -2.97 0.61
CA SER A 444 -30.05 -2.88 1.87
C SER A 444 -30.61 -1.73 2.70
N ARG A 445 -31.04 -2.03 3.94
CA ARG A 445 -31.55 -1.04 4.91
C ARG A 445 -30.44 -0.17 5.54
N SER A 446 -29.40 0.12 4.76
CA SER A 446 -28.23 0.91 5.12
C SER A 446 -28.50 2.39 4.83
N ALA A 447 -28.20 3.29 5.78
CA ALA A 447 -28.48 4.71 5.62
C ALA A 447 -27.64 5.40 4.52
N PHE A 448 -26.46 4.86 4.22
CA PHE A 448 -25.61 5.25 3.09
C PHE A 448 -24.65 4.10 2.73
N ASP A 449 -24.01 4.19 1.56
CA ASP A 449 -22.93 3.28 1.17
C ASP A 449 -21.62 3.69 1.85
N ARG A 450 -21.12 2.83 2.74
CA ARG A 450 -19.86 3.03 3.48
C ARG A 450 -18.59 2.95 2.61
N TYR A 451 -18.69 2.41 1.39
CA TYR A 451 -17.56 2.15 0.48
C TYR A 451 -17.67 2.86 -0.87
N ALA A 452 -18.65 3.75 -1.09
CA ALA A 452 -18.82 4.51 -2.34
C ALA A 452 -17.50 5.21 -2.79
N ASP A 453 -16.75 5.72 -1.82
CA ASP A 453 -15.47 6.41 -2.02
C ASP A 453 -14.31 5.48 -2.45
N ALA A 454 -14.45 4.15 -2.34
CA ALA A 454 -13.35 3.20 -2.47
C ALA A 454 -12.60 3.30 -3.81
N GLY A 455 -13.29 3.60 -4.90
CA GLY A 455 -12.66 3.85 -6.21
C GLY A 455 -11.77 5.09 -6.22
N ALA A 456 -12.20 6.18 -5.58
CA ALA A 456 -11.42 7.41 -5.43
C ALA A 456 -10.23 7.22 -4.48
N VAL A 457 -10.42 6.50 -3.37
CA VAL A 457 -9.35 6.14 -2.42
C VAL A 457 -8.26 5.30 -3.11
N GLN A 458 -8.65 4.29 -3.90
CA GLN A 458 -7.69 3.48 -4.67
C GLN A 458 -6.98 4.27 -5.78
N ALA A 459 -7.67 5.21 -6.44
CA ALA A 459 -7.05 6.08 -7.44
C ALA A 459 -6.00 7.02 -6.82
N LEU A 460 -6.31 7.65 -5.69
CA LEU A 460 -5.37 8.53 -4.97
C LEU A 460 -4.18 7.73 -4.40
N LEU A 461 -4.43 6.54 -3.85
CA LEU A 461 -3.38 5.62 -3.41
C LEU A 461 -2.39 5.32 -4.53
N ARG A 462 -2.89 5.01 -5.74
CA ARG A 462 -2.07 4.76 -6.93
C ARG A 462 -1.26 6.00 -7.31
N GLU A 463 -1.91 7.16 -7.45
CA GLU A 463 -1.25 8.43 -7.78
C GLU A 463 -0.09 8.75 -6.82
N ARG A 464 -0.36 8.69 -5.50
CA ARG A 464 0.62 9.02 -4.45
C ARG A 464 1.74 7.98 -4.36
N CYS A 465 1.45 6.71 -4.59
CA CYS A 465 2.46 5.66 -4.60
C CYS A 465 3.39 5.76 -5.84
N VAL A 466 2.83 6.00 -7.03
CA VAL A 466 3.60 6.26 -8.26
C VAL A 466 4.45 7.52 -8.10
N ALA A 467 3.92 8.60 -7.52
CA ALA A 467 4.67 9.82 -7.22
C ALA A 467 5.83 9.56 -6.24
N CYS A 468 5.62 8.75 -5.20
CA CYS A 468 6.66 8.35 -4.25
C CYS A 468 7.82 7.61 -4.94
N VAL A 469 7.53 6.61 -5.79
CA VAL A 469 8.57 5.90 -6.56
C VAL A 469 9.28 6.85 -7.54
N ARG A 470 8.55 7.75 -8.20
CA ARG A 470 9.13 8.77 -9.09
C ARG A 470 10.04 9.75 -8.34
N CYS A 471 9.79 10.04 -7.07
CA CYS A 471 10.68 10.86 -6.24
C CYS A 471 11.98 10.11 -5.88
N VAL A 472 11.89 8.84 -5.49
CA VAL A 472 13.08 7.98 -5.23
C VAL A 472 13.90 7.83 -6.51
N LEU A 473 13.25 7.57 -7.66
CA LEU A 473 13.89 7.56 -8.98
C LEU A 473 14.51 8.92 -9.34
N GLY A 474 13.90 10.03 -8.97
CA GLY A 474 14.46 11.38 -9.15
C GLY A 474 15.76 11.59 -8.36
N CYS A 475 15.83 11.06 -7.14
CA CYS A 475 17.05 11.07 -6.33
C CYS A 475 18.14 10.19 -6.98
N VAL A 476 17.82 8.94 -7.34
CA VAL A 476 18.75 8.05 -8.05
C VAL A 476 19.25 8.66 -9.37
N ARG A 477 18.38 9.29 -10.16
CA ARG A 477 18.73 10.05 -11.37
C ARG A 477 19.76 11.14 -11.08
N GLN A 478 19.58 11.89 -9.99
CA GLN A 478 20.49 12.97 -9.60
C GLN A 478 21.88 12.44 -9.20
N GLU A 479 21.94 11.39 -8.38
CA GLU A 479 23.23 10.83 -7.91
C GLU A 479 24.00 10.12 -9.05
N LEU A 480 23.30 9.40 -9.94
CA LEU A 480 23.92 8.84 -11.14
C LEU A 480 24.46 9.91 -12.10
N GLN A 481 23.81 11.08 -12.19
CA GLN A 481 24.33 12.21 -12.96
C GLN A 481 25.57 12.84 -12.32
N ARG A 482 25.63 12.98 -10.99
CA ARG A 482 26.84 13.44 -10.27
C ARG A 482 28.02 12.48 -10.49
N ALA A 483 27.82 11.18 -10.24
CA ALA A 483 28.84 10.17 -10.43
C ALA A 483 29.36 10.12 -11.89
N ARG A 484 28.50 10.38 -12.88
CA ARG A 484 28.91 10.51 -14.30
C ARG A 484 29.72 11.79 -14.57
N ALA A 485 29.38 12.91 -13.94
CA ALA A 485 30.10 14.18 -14.10
C ALA A 485 31.50 14.13 -13.45
N GLU A 486 31.60 13.58 -12.25
CA GLU A 486 32.87 13.37 -11.55
C GLU A 486 33.82 12.44 -12.33
N ARG A 487 33.28 11.36 -12.92
CA ARG A 487 34.02 10.47 -13.82
C ARG A 487 34.57 11.15 -15.08
N ALA A 488 33.98 12.26 -15.52
CA ALA A 488 34.51 13.04 -16.63
C ALA A 488 35.72 13.91 -16.22
N GLN A 489 35.89 14.19 -14.92
CA GLN A 489 37.01 14.95 -14.38
C GLN A 489 38.23 14.07 -14.08
N GLY A 490 38.05 12.78 -13.82
CA GLY A 490 39.16 11.83 -13.73
C GLY A 490 38.76 10.37 -13.43
N PRO A 491 39.61 9.39 -13.78
CA PRO A 491 39.29 7.97 -13.65
C PRO A 491 39.18 7.47 -12.20
N GLY A 492 39.63 8.24 -11.20
CA GLY A 492 39.64 7.87 -9.78
C GLY A 492 38.62 8.58 -8.88
N ALA A 493 37.71 9.41 -9.43
CA ALA A 493 36.85 10.30 -8.65
C ALA A 493 35.73 9.54 -7.90
N ALA A 494 34.67 9.13 -8.61
CA ALA A 494 33.48 8.49 -8.02
C ALA A 494 33.65 6.97 -7.81
N PRO A 495 33.21 6.38 -6.68
CA PRO A 495 33.28 4.93 -6.46
C PRO A 495 32.25 4.16 -7.31
N LEU A 496 32.65 2.98 -7.82
CA LEU A 496 31.74 2.12 -8.59
C LEU A 496 30.67 1.42 -7.72
N GLY A 497 30.93 1.21 -6.43
CA GLY A 497 29.99 0.54 -5.51
C GLY A 497 28.64 1.25 -5.43
N ALA A 498 28.64 2.57 -5.26
CA ALA A 498 27.43 3.40 -5.24
C ALA A 498 26.58 3.27 -6.53
N VAL A 499 27.23 3.29 -7.70
CA VAL A 499 26.56 3.14 -9.01
C VAL A 499 25.94 1.75 -9.15
N LEU A 500 26.66 0.69 -8.75
CA LEU A 500 26.20 -0.70 -8.84
C LEU A 500 25.14 -1.07 -7.80
N PHE A 501 25.19 -0.45 -6.62
CA PHE A 501 24.12 -0.48 -5.63
C PHE A 501 22.82 0.10 -6.21
N MET A 502 22.86 1.33 -6.73
CA MET A 502 21.69 1.96 -7.39
C MET A 502 21.19 1.14 -8.59
N ALA A 503 22.09 0.55 -9.37
CA ALA A 503 21.73 -0.28 -10.52
C ALA A 503 20.90 -1.53 -10.12
N ARG A 504 21.28 -2.21 -9.02
CA ARG A 504 20.57 -3.37 -8.46
C ARG A 504 19.31 -2.96 -7.73
N LEU A 505 19.36 -1.89 -6.94
CA LEU A 505 18.21 -1.34 -6.21
C LEU A 505 17.02 -1.11 -7.16
N CYS A 506 17.26 -0.46 -8.30
CA CYS A 506 16.22 -0.22 -9.30
C CYS A 506 15.59 -1.51 -9.87
N GLN A 507 16.34 -2.61 -10.01
CA GLN A 507 15.75 -3.90 -10.43
C GLN A 507 14.93 -4.52 -9.30
N SER A 508 15.50 -4.54 -8.10
CA SER A 508 14.98 -5.22 -6.92
C SER A 508 13.67 -4.62 -6.38
N LEU A 509 13.48 -3.31 -6.46
CA LEU A 509 12.27 -2.62 -5.97
C LEU A 509 10.97 -3.21 -6.54
N SER A 510 10.99 -3.67 -7.78
CA SER A 510 9.82 -4.28 -8.44
C SER A 510 9.51 -5.73 -7.99
N GLN A 511 10.39 -6.34 -7.19
CA GLN A 511 10.36 -7.75 -6.78
C GLN A 511 10.33 -7.91 -5.24
N LEU A 512 11.09 -7.06 -4.53
CA LEU A 512 11.26 -7.09 -3.08
C LEU A 512 10.26 -6.22 -2.31
N CYS A 513 9.52 -5.36 -3.01
CA CYS A 513 8.44 -4.56 -2.43
C CYS A 513 7.07 -5.05 -2.94
N PRO A 514 6.54 -6.20 -2.47
CA PRO A 514 5.21 -6.65 -2.87
C PRO A 514 4.11 -5.61 -2.58
N HIS A 515 4.23 -4.83 -1.51
CA HIS A 515 3.23 -3.81 -1.14
C HIS A 515 3.22 -2.64 -2.13
N LEU A 516 4.32 -2.35 -2.85
CA LEU A 516 4.32 -1.43 -3.98
C LEU A 516 3.42 -1.92 -5.12
N LYS A 517 3.50 -3.21 -5.48
CA LYS A 517 2.61 -3.84 -6.48
C LYS A 517 1.15 -3.79 -6.02
N HIS A 518 0.87 -4.01 -4.74
CA HIS A 518 -0.48 -3.92 -4.18
C HIS A 518 -1.05 -2.48 -4.16
N CYS A 519 -0.24 -1.46 -3.83
CA CYS A 519 -0.66 -0.05 -3.88
C CYS A 519 -1.13 0.37 -5.28
N ILE A 520 -0.45 -0.12 -6.33
CA ILE A 520 -0.73 0.27 -7.71
C ILE A 520 -1.87 -0.57 -8.32
N LEU A 521 -1.80 -1.90 -8.21
CA LEU A 521 -2.76 -2.82 -8.85
C LEU A 521 -4.04 -3.07 -8.04
N GLY A 522 -4.06 -2.73 -6.75
CA GLY A 522 -5.13 -3.12 -5.83
C GLY A 522 -5.18 -4.64 -5.57
N PRO A 523 -6.15 -5.12 -4.76
CA PRO A 523 -6.30 -6.54 -4.48
C PRO A 523 -6.66 -7.35 -5.74
N ALA A 524 -7.62 -6.87 -6.53
CA ALA A 524 -8.10 -7.55 -7.74
C ALA A 524 -6.99 -7.80 -8.78
N GLY A 525 -6.10 -6.83 -9.02
CA GLY A 525 -5.01 -6.98 -9.99
C GLY A 525 -3.91 -7.96 -9.55
N SER A 526 -3.77 -8.23 -8.25
CA SER A 526 -2.75 -9.15 -7.73
C SER A 526 -3.05 -10.61 -8.07
N ALA A 527 -4.32 -11.03 -7.97
CA ALA A 527 -4.73 -12.40 -8.22
C ALA A 527 -4.52 -12.83 -9.68
N GLU A 528 -4.89 -11.98 -10.65
CA GLU A 528 -4.62 -12.24 -12.06
C GLU A 528 -3.12 -12.23 -12.39
N ALA A 529 -2.37 -11.31 -11.81
CA ALA A 529 -0.94 -11.16 -12.10
C ALA A 529 -0.14 -12.41 -11.69
N ALA A 530 -0.44 -13.03 -10.55
CA ALA A 530 0.23 -14.26 -10.10
C ALA A 530 0.05 -15.43 -11.09
N LEU A 531 -1.15 -15.58 -11.66
CA LEU A 531 -1.46 -16.60 -12.67
C LEU A 531 -0.79 -16.33 -14.03
N LYS A 532 -0.53 -15.06 -14.36
CA LYS A 532 0.07 -14.62 -15.63
C LYS A 532 1.60 -14.60 -15.59
N GLU A 533 2.22 -14.06 -14.54
CA GLU A 533 3.69 -14.00 -14.38
C GLU A 533 4.32 -15.41 -14.27
N SER A 534 3.59 -16.42 -13.77
CA SER A 534 4.06 -17.82 -13.73
C SER A 534 4.05 -18.55 -15.09
N ARG A 535 3.47 -17.99 -16.17
CA ARG A 535 3.23 -18.70 -17.45
C ARG A 535 3.92 -18.08 -18.68
N SER A 536 4.63 -16.97 -18.54
CA SER A 536 5.19 -16.22 -19.68
C SER A 536 6.51 -16.79 -20.25
N THR A 537 7.14 -17.76 -19.59
CA THR A 537 8.38 -18.40 -20.07
C THR A 537 8.10 -19.41 -21.19
N LYS A 538 8.44 -19.01 -22.42
CA LYS A 538 8.40 -19.80 -23.68
C LYS A 538 7.02 -20.02 -24.33
N LYS A 539 6.54 -19.00 -25.05
CA LYS A 539 5.96 -19.16 -26.41
C LYS A 539 5.92 -17.83 -27.17
N LEU A 540 6.94 -17.59 -28.02
CA LEU A 540 6.91 -16.50 -28.99
C LEU A 540 6.03 -16.91 -30.19
N GLY A 541 4.72 -16.76 -30.04
CA GLY A 541 3.75 -16.82 -31.13
C GLY A 541 3.16 -15.43 -31.38
N LYS A 542 2.81 -15.10 -32.63
CA LYS A 542 2.15 -13.84 -32.99
C LYS A 542 0.71 -13.78 -32.47
N GLY A 543 0.54 -13.53 -31.17
CA GLY A 543 -0.73 -13.07 -30.60
C GLY A 543 -0.97 -11.59 -30.91
N ARG A 544 -2.23 -11.17 -31.02
CA ARG A 544 -2.58 -9.74 -30.97
C ARG A 544 -2.12 -9.16 -29.64
N ALA A 545 -1.68 -7.91 -29.62
CA ALA A 545 -1.41 -7.20 -28.37
C ALA A 545 -2.70 -7.21 -27.53
N GLN A 546 -2.64 -7.86 -26.37
CA GLN A 546 -3.77 -7.91 -25.45
C GLN A 546 -3.86 -6.57 -24.74
N GLU A 547 -5.02 -5.91 -24.85
CA GLU A 547 -5.25 -4.61 -24.21
C GLU A 547 -5.05 -4.74 -22.70
N LEU A 548 -3.98 -4.12 -22.20
CA LEU A 548 -3.71 -4.03 -20.77
C LEU A 548 -4.68 -3.01 -20.17
N SER A 549 -5.26 -3.34 -19.01
CA SER A 549 -6.02 -2.34 -18.26
C SER A 549 -5.10 -1.15 -17.91
N PRO A 550 -5.61 0.10 -17.81
CA PRO A 550 -4.77 1.28 -17.56
C PRO A 550 -3.94 1.13 -16.27
N VAL A 551 -4.55 0.56 -15.23
CA VAL A 551 -3.90 0.20 -13.96
C VAL A 551 -2.72 -0.76 -14.15
N GLN A 552 -2.86 -1.74 -15.05
CA GLN A 552 -1.78 -2.67 -15.39
C GLN A 552 -0.70 -1.99 -16.25
N ALA A 553 -1.06 -1.03 -17.10
CA ALA A 553 -0.11 -0.24 -17.89
C ALA A 553 0.77 0.65 -17.00
N GLU A 554 0.20 1.38 -16.04
CA GLU A 554 0.94 2.20 -15.06
C GLU A 554 2.00 1.37 -14.29
N TRP A 555 1.68 0.14 -13.89
CA TRP A 555 2.66 -0.74 -13.24
C TRP A 555 3.82 -1.17 -14.17
N GLN A 556 3.54 -1.37 -15.47
CA GLN A 556 4.59 -1.66 -16.45
C GLN A 556 5.42 -0.41 -16.78
N GLU A 557 4.83 0.78 -16.77
CA GLU A 557 5.53 2.06 -16.91
C GLU A 557 6.52 2.27 -15.75
N VAL A 558 6.08 2.08 -14.50
CA VAL A 558 6.96 2.15 -13.32
C VAL A 558 8.08 1.11 -13.37
N LYS A 559 7.77 -0.14 -13.76
CA LYS A 559 8.79 -1.18 -14.01
C LYS A 559 9.78 -0.77 -15.12
N ALA A 560 9.32 -0.10 -16.18
CA ALA A 560 10.17 0.37 -17.28
C ALA A 560 11.05 1.56 -16.86
N GLU A 561 10.54 2.54 -16.11
CA GLU A 561 11.35 3.64 -15.56
C GLU A 561 12.47 3.10 -14.65
N LEU A 562 12.14 2.14 -13.77
CA LEU A 562 13.09 1.45 -12.90
C LEU A 562 14.18 0.71 -13.71
N LEU A 563 13.79 -0.09 -14.70
CA LEU A 563 14.73 -0.80 -15.57
C LEU A 563 15.62 0.18 -16.36
N GLN A 564 15.08 1.30 -16.84
CA GLN A 564 15.83 2.33 -17.55
C GLN A 564 16.93 2.95 -16.67
N GLN A 565 16.65 3.26 -15.40
CA GLN A 565 17.67 3.79 -14.49
C GLN A 565 18.71 2.72 -14.12
N SER A 566 18.30 1.46 -13.98
CA SER A 566 19.24 0.34 -13.82
C SER A 566 20.22 0.24 -14.99
N LEU A 567 19.73 0.23 -16.22
CA LEU A 567 20.55 0.16 -17.43
C LEU A 567 21.49 1.38 -17.54
N PHE A 568 21.00 2.59 -17.24
CA PHE A 568 21.83 3.80 -17.24
C PHE A 568 22.97 3.74 -16.21
N ALA A 569 22.71 3.22 -15.01
CA ALA A 569 23.73 3.00 -14.00
C ALA A 569 24.78 1.96 -14.47
N TYR A 570 24.33 0.86 -15.08
CA TYR A 570 25.25 -0.12 -15.68
C TYR A 570 26.07 0.44 -16.84
N GLN A 571 25.56 1.38 -17.64
CA GLN A 571 26.31 2.08 -18.69
C GLN A 571 27.44 2.97 -18.13
N ILE A 572 27.24 3.57 -16.94
CA ILE A 572 28.29 4.32 -16.23
C ILE A 572 29.38 3.38 -15.71
N TRP A 573 29.04 2.15 -15.30
CA TRP A 573 30.02 1.11 -14.95
C TRP A 573 30.76 0.58 -16.19
N SER A 574 30.04 0.15 -17.24
CA SER A 574 30.65 -0.48 -18.42
C SER A 574 31.62 0.47 -19.13
N SER A 575 31.22 1.73 -19.35
CA SER A 575 32.11 2.73 -19.97
C SER A 575 33.38 2.97 -19.16
N ALA A 576 33.33 2.89 -17.82
CA ALA A 576 34.50 3.06 -16.96
C ALA A 576 35.42 1.82 -16.99
N VAL A 577 34.86 0.61 -16.92
CA VAL A 577 35.63 -0.65 -17.01
C VAL A 577 36.29 -0.78 -18.39
N THR A 578 35.56 -0.56 -19.48
CA THR A 578 36.13 -0.61 -20.83
C THR A 578 37.28 0.40 -20.98
N LYS A 579 37.09 1.66 -20.54
CA LYS A 579 38.16 2.67 -20.63
C LYS A 579 39.40 2.28 -19.83
N ALA A 580 39.25 1.82 -18.59
CA ALA A 580 40.39 1.41 -17.78
C ALA A 580 41.16 0.21 -18.39
N LEU A 581 40.44 -0.84 -18.81
CA LEU A 581 41.05 -2.04 -19.38
C LEU A 581 41.67 -1.78 -20.77
N VAL A 582 40.99 -1.02 -21.64
CA VAL A 582 41.52 -0.70 -22.98
C VAL A 582 42.67 0.32 -22.90
N GLN A 583 42.72 1.22 -21.91
CA GLN A 583 43.91 2.06 -21.69
C GLN A 583 45.15 1.22 -21.35
N CYS A 584 45.03 0.22 -20.48
CA CYS A 584 46.12 -0.71 -20.17
C CYS A 584 46.54 -1.55 -21.40
N PHE A 585 45.56 -2.06 -22.17
CA PHE A 585 45.80 -2.78 -23.42
C PHE A 585 46.53 -1.91 -24.45
N THR A 586 45.99 -0.72 -24.75
CA THR A 586 46.57 0.23 -25.73
C THR A 586 47.98 0.63 -25.32
N ARG A 587 48.21 0.96 -24.04
CA ARG A 587 49.54 1.28 -23.53
C ARG A 587 50.55 0.16 -23.79
N THR A 588 50.12 -1.10 -23.78
CA THR A 588 51.00 -2.25 -24.00
C THR A 588 51.23 -2.53 -25.48
N LEU A 589 50.17 -2.43 -26.29
CA LEU A 589 50.19 -2.63 -27.74
C LEU A 589 51.16 -1.68 -28.46
N LEU A 590 51.22 -0.41 -28.02
CA LEU A 590 52.06 0.64 -28.62
C LEU A 590 53.50 0.67 -28.06
N LEU A 591 53.92 -0.29 -27.22
CA LEU A 591 55.32 -0.38 -26.77
C LEU A 591 56.22 -0.98 -27.85
N ASP A 592 56.88 -0.12 -28.61
CA ASP A 592 57.71 -0.53 -29.76
C ASP A 592 59.19 -0.81 -29.46
N SER A 593 59.53 -1.12 -28.21
CA SER A 593 60.90 -1.54 -27.85
C SER A 593 61.16 -3.01 -28.17
N ALA A 594 62.39 -3.39 -28.51
CA ALA A 594 62.76 -4.80 -28.69
C ALA A 594 62.39 -5.68 -27.48
N GLY A 595 62.58 -5.16 -26.26
CA GLY A 595 62.24 -5.86 -25.01
C GLY A 595 60.74 -6.09 -24.84
N SER A 596 59.90 -5.10 -25.17
CA SER A 596 58.43 -5.27 -25.11
C SER A 596 57.92 -6.20 -26.21
N ILE A 597 58.45 -6.12 -27.43
CA ILE A 597 58.09 -7.03 -28.52
C ILE A 597 58.43 -8.48 -28.15
N LEU A 598 59.64 -8.73 -27.64
CA LEU A 598 60.05 -10.06 -27.15
C LEU A 598 59.22 -10.51 -25.94
N ALA A 599 58.84 -9.61 -25.04
CA ALA A 599 57.93 -9.93 -23.94
C ALA A 599 56.49 -10.25 -24.41
N THR A 600 56.08 -9.87 -25.62
CA THR A 600 54.81 -10.30 -26.23
C THR A 600 54.89 -11.59 -27.04
N ALA A 601 56.10 -12.16 -27.24
CA ALA A 601 56.28 -13.40 -27.98
C ALA A 601 55.56 -14.60 -27.31
N THR A 602 55.14 -15.56 -28.12
CA THR A 602 54.36 -16.72 -27.70
C THR A 602 55.01 -18.02 -28.17
N ASN A 603 54.60 -19.16 -27.61
CA ASN A 603 54.98 -20.45 -28.17
C ASN A 603 54.15 -20.73 -29.42
N TRP A 604 54.83 -21.11 -30.50
CA TRP A 604 54.25 -21.45 -31.80
C TRP A 604 54.35 -22.97 -32.02
N ASP A 605 53.33 -23.60 -32.60
CA ASP A 605 53.37 -25.02 -32.98
C ASP A 605 54.29 -25.21 -34.18
N GLU A 606 55.04 -26.32 -34.23
CA GLU A 606 55.64 -26.79 -35.49
C GLU A 606 54.65 -27.69 -36.21
N ILE A 607 54.29 -27.32 -37.44
CA ILE A 607 53.43 -28.10 -38.33
C ILE A 607 54.29 -28.60 -39.48
N GLU A 608 54.34 -29.93 -39.65
CA GLU A 608 54.99 -30.57 -40.80
C GLU A 608 53.96 -30.74 -41.92
N ILE A 609 54.12 -29.99 -43.01
CA ILE A 609 53.36 -30.21 -44.24
C ILE A 609 54.19 -31.10 -45.16
N GLN A 610 53.54 -32.08 -45.78
CA GLN A 610 54.14 -32.98 -46.77
C GLN A 610 53.62 -32.60 -48.15
N GLU A 611 54.52 -32.15 -49.02
CA GLU A 611 54.23 -31.88 -50.43
C GLU A 611 54.87 -32.97 -51.31
N GLU A 612 54.08 -33.58 -52.17
CA GLU A 612 54.58 -34.53 -53.17
C GLU A 612 55.13 -33.77 -54.38
N THR A 613 56.43 -33.92 -54.66
CA THR A 613 57.05 -33.34 -55.87
C THR A 613 56.55 -34.05 -57.13
N GLU A 614 56.71 -33.40 -58.29
CA GLU A 614 56.46 -34.00 -59.62
C GLU A 614 57.28 -35.30 -59.86
N SER A 615 58.29 -35.55 -59.04
CA SER A 615 59.15 -36.75 -59.05
C SER A 615 58.72 -37.86 -58.06
N GLY A 616 57.62 -37.68 -57.33
CA GLY A 616 57.09 -38.66 -56.37
C GLY A 616 57.83 -38.71 -55.02
N ASN A 617 58.73 -37.77 -54.75
CA ASN A 617 59.37 -37.60 -53.43
C ASN A 617 58.55 -36.64 -52.58
N SER A 618 58.26 -36.99 -51.32
CA SER A 618 57.61 -36.09 -50.36
C SER A 618 58.64 -35.19 -49.66
N ILE A 619 58.43 -33.88 -49.73
CA ILE A 619 59.20 -32.87 -49.00
C ILE A 619 58.42 -32.48 -47.74
N THR A 620 59.06 -32.61 -46.57
CA THR A 620 58.52 -32.12 -45.29
C THR A 620 58.94 -30.67 -45.05
N SER A 621 58.03 -29.72 -45.24
CA SER A 621 58.22 -28.33 -44.83
C SER A 621 57.78 -28.14 -43.37
N LYS A 622 58.60 -27.41 -42.58
CA LYS A 622 58.34 -27.12 -41.16
C LYS A 622 57.86 -25.68 -41.00
N ILE A 623 56.55 -25.51 -40.86
CA ILE A 623 55.90 -24.22 -40.63
C ILE A 623 55.76 -23.99 -39.13
N ARG A 624 55.92 -22.74 -38.67
CA ARG A 624 55.62 -22.36 -37.28
C ARG A 624 54.43 -21.39 -37.24
N LEU A 625 53.42 -21.65 -36.41
CA LEU A 625 52.23 -20.79 -36.28
C LEU A 625 51.82 -20.51 -34.82
N PRO A 626 51.23 -19.34 -34.52
CA PRO A 626 50.64 -19.07 -33.21
C PRO A 626 49.59 -20.11 -32.79
N VAL A 627 49.64 -20.50 -31.51
CA VAL A 627 48.64 -21.37 -30.84
C VAL A 627 47.92 -20.64 -29.70
N GLN A 628 48.43 -19.47 -29.31
CA GLN A 628 47.91 -18.63 -28.23
C GLN A 628 48.06 -17.15 -28.60
N PRO A 629 47.15 -16.27 -28.16
CA PRO A 629 47.31 -14.83 -28.31
C PRO A 629 48.38 -14.33 -27.33
N SER A 630 48.96 -13.17 -27.60
CA SER A 630 49.94 -12.55 -26.72
C SER A 630 49.36 -12.23 -25.33
N TRP A 631 50.22 -12.22 -24.31
CA TRP A 631 49.78 -12.18 -22.90
C TRP A 631 48.84 -11.02 -22.57
N TYR A 632 49.04 -9.84 -23.18
CA TYR A 632 48.25 -8.65 -22.91
C TYR A 632 46.78 -8.79 -23.37
N VAL A 633 46.52 -9.59 -24.41
CA VAL A 633 45.17 -10.01 -24.83
C VAL A 633 44.53 -10.94 -23.79
N GLN A 634 45.30 -11.91 -23.28
CA GLN A 634 44.84 -12.84 -22.26
C GLN A 634 44.51 -12.12 -20.95
N SER A 635 45.39 -11.21 -20.51
CA SER A 635 45.18 -10.36 -19.33
C SER A 635 43.97 -9.44 -19.50
N PHE A 636 43.78 -8.83 -20.68
CA PHE A 636 42.59 -8.02 -20.96
C PHE A 636 41.29 -8.83 -20.80
N LEU A 637 41.19 -9.99 -21.47
CA LEU A 637 40.00 -10.84 -21.40
C LEU A 637 39.76 -11.41 -20.00
N PHE A 638 40.84 -11.76 -19.28
CA PHE A 638 40.75 -12.24 -17.90
C PHE A 638 40.28 -11.15 -16.94
N SER A 639 40.85 -9.94 -16.99
CA SER A 639 40.40 -8.82 -16.15
C SER A 639 38.98 -8.35 -16.50
N LEU A 640 38.58 -8.41 -17.78
CA LEU A 640 37.19 -8.17 -18.19
C LEU A 640 36.24 -9.22 -17.58
N CYS A 641 36.61 -10.51 -17.63
CA CYS A 641 35.84 -11.59 -17.01
C CYS A 641 35.79 -11.45 -15.48
N GLN A 642 36.89 -11.02 -14.84
CA GLN A 642 36.94 -10.75 -13.39
C GLN A 642 36.00 -9.61 -12.99
N GLU A 643 35.98 -8.48 -13.70
CA GLU A 643 35.06 -7.37 -13.39
C GLU A 643 33.59 -7.75 -13.66
N VAL A 644 33.30 -8.52 -14.72
CA VAL A 644 31.95 -9.08 -14.95
C VAL A 644 31.54 -10.04 -13.82
N ASN A 645 32.44 -10.91 -13.35
CA ASN A 645 32.16 -11.82 -12.22
C ASN A 645 31.95 -11.06 -10.91
N ARG A 646 32.78 -10.05 -10.64
CA ARG A 646 32.73 -9.17 -9.45
C ARG A 646 31.39 -8.48 -9.28
N VAL A 647 30.74 -8.09 -10.37
CA VAL A 647 29.41 -7.44 -10.36
C VAL A 647 28.24 -8.44 -10.31
N GLY A 648 28.53 -9.75 -10.41
CA GLY A 648 27.50 -10.79 -10.51
C GLY A 648 27.03 -10.99 -11.95
N GLY A 649 27.95 -11.33 -12.86
CA GLY A 649 27.66 -11.48 -14.30
C GLY A 649 26.51 -12.43 -14.66
N HIS A 650 26.13 -13.33 -13.77
CA HIS A 650 24.96 -14.22 -13.90
C HIS A 650 23.61 -13.49 -13.80
N THR A 651 23.56 -12.28 -13.23
CA THR A 651 22.37 -11.42 -13.09
C THR A 651 22.42 -10.15 -13.92
N LEU A 652 23.53 -9.88 -14.63
CA LEU A 652 23.60 -8.72 -15.53
C LEU A 652 22.56 -8.84 -16.66
N PRO A 653 21.85 -7.75 -17.02
CA PRO A 653 20.97 -7.75 -18.18
C PRO A 653 21.74 -8.14 -19.44
N LYS A 654 21.20 -9.04 -20.28
CA LYS A 654 21.84 -9.48 -21.53
C LYS A 654 22.27 -8.29 -22.41
N VAL A 655 21.45 -7.22 -22.45
CA VAL A 655 21.74 -5.97 -23.17
C VAL A 655 23.00 -5.29 -22.65
N THR A 656 23.17 -5.17 -21.32
CA THR A 656 24.36 -4.58 -20.67
C THR A 656 25.63 -5.33 -21.05
N LEU A 657 25.59 -6.67 -21.03
CA LEU A 657 26.75 -7.49 -21.39
C LEU A 657 27.10 -7.35 -22.88
N GLN A 658 26.10 -7.37 -23.76
CA GLN A 658 26.29 -7.17 -25.20
C GLN A 658 26.84 -5.77 -25.52
N GLU A 659 26.37 -4.73 -24.84
CA GLU A 659 26.86 -3.36 -24.98
C GLU A 659 28.30 -3.22 -24.46
N LEU A 660 28.64 -3.83 -23.32
CA LEU A 660 30.00 -3.89 -22.78
C LEU A 660 30.98 -4.55 -23.76
N LEU A 661 30.65 -5.76 -24.25
CA LEU A 661 31.51 -6.52 -25.18
C LEU A 661 31.70 -5.77 -26.50
N LYS A 662 30.63 -5.17 -27.04
CA LYS A 662 30.69 -4.35 -28.25
C LYS A 662 31.56 -3.11 -28.06
N THR A 663 31.40 -2.39 -26.95
CA THR A 663 32.18 -1.18 -26.64
C THR A 663 33.65 -1.53 -26.46
N CYS A 664 33.96 -2.66 -25.80
CA CYS A 664 35.31 -3.21 -25.75
C CYS A 664 35.88 -3.46 -27.16
N MET A 665 35.15 -4.15 -28.05
CA MET A 665 35.63 -4.40 -29.41
C MET A 665 35.90 -3.10 -30.18
N THR A 666 35.01 -2.10 -30.12
CA THR A 666 35.21 -0.82 -30.82
C THR A 666 36.41 -0.02 -30.29
N GLU A 667 36.64 -0.01 -28.98
CA GLU A 667 37.77 0.71 -28.36
C GLU A 667 39.11 -0.03 -28.60
N LEU A 668 39.09 -1.38 -28.64
CA LEU A 668 40.26 -2.19 -29.04
C LEU A 668 40.62 -1.96 -30.51
N LEU A 669 39.64 -1.86 -31.40
CA LEU A 669 39.89 -1.53 -32.81
C LEU A 669 40.48 -0.12 -32.98
N ALA A 670 40.07 0.85 -32.16
CA ALA A 670 40.72 2.16 -32.11
C ALA A 670 42.17 2.10 -31.58
N ALA A 671 42.52 1.11 -30.73
CA ALA A 671 43.90 0.87 -30.32
C ALA A 671 44.76 0.27 -31.45
N TYR A 672 44.23 -0.69 -32.22
CA TYR A 672 44.89 -1.20 -33.42
C TYR A 672 44.98 -0.13 -34.54
N GLY A 673 44.00 0.77 -34.65
CA GLY A 673 44.06 1.92 -35.56
C GLY A 673 45.21 2.88 -35.25
N LYS A 674 45.51 3.12 -33.97
CA LYS A 674 46.70 3.91 -33.57
C LYS A 674 48.01 3.22 -33.91
N LEU A 675 48.08 1.89 -33.77
CA LEU A 675 49.25 1.11 -34.20
C LEU A 675 49.44 1.20 -35.73
N LEU A 676 48.36 1.22 -36.51
CA LEU A 676 48.40 1.45 -37.95
C LEU A 676 48.94 2.86 -38.28
N GLU A 677 48.42 3.90 -37.64
CA GLU A 677 48.87 5.29 -37.80
C GLU A 677 50.37 5.45 -37.44
N GLU A 678 50.80 4.96 -36.28
CA GLU A 678 52.20 4.99 -35.82
C GLU A 678 53.19 4.21 -36.71
N LYS A 679 52.71 3.24 -37.50
CA LYS A 679 53.55 2.48 -38.45
C LYS A 679 53.53 3.05 -39.87
N GLN A 680 52.51 3.82 -40.24
CA GLN A 680 52.51 4.58 -41.49
C GLN A 680 53.34 5.87 -41.37
N GLU A 681 53.31 6.53 -40.20
CA GLU A 681 54.23 7.63 -39.88
C GLU A 681 55.66 7.10 -39.65
N LYS A 682 56.45 6.99 -40.73
CA LYS A 682 57.86 6.56 -40.73
C LYS A 682 58.78 7.52 -39.96
N LYS A 683 58.70 7.51 -38.63
CA LYS A 683 59.62 8.18 -37.71
C LYS A 683 60.91 7.38 -37.59
N GLU A 684 62.04 8.08 -37.51
CA GLU A 684 63.34 7.44 -37.33
C GLU A 684 63.43 6.82 -35.92
N GLY A 685 63.74 5.53 -35.85
CA GLY A 685 63.82 4.75 -34.61
C GLY A 685 62.67 3.75 -34.36
N THR A 686 61.60 3.78 -35.16
CA THR A 686 60.49 2.82 -35.07
C THR A 686 60.91 1.43 -35.55
N PHE A 687 60.56 0.36 -34.81
CA PHE A 687 60.87 -1.02 -35.23
C PHE A 687 59.99 -1.44 -36.43
N PRO A 688 60.54 -2.11 -37.46
CA PRO A 688 59.75 -2.59 -38.59
C PRO A 688 58.74 -3.65 -38.14
N MET A 689 57.57 -3.70 -38.80
CA MET A 689 56.67 -4.85 -38.64
C MET A 689 57.30 -6.05 -39.36
N THR A 690 57.49 -7.14 -38.63
CA THR A 690 57.89 -8.43 -39.22
C THR A 690 56.66 -9.28 -39.48
N GLN A 691 56.72 -10.16 -40.48
CA GLN A 691 55.67 -11.15 -40.78
C GLN A 691 55.24 -11.92 -39.52
N ASN A 692 56.18 -12.30 -38.65
CA ASN A 692 55.86 -13.00 -37.40
C ASN A 692 55.06 -12.14 -36.42
N ARG A 693 55.34 -10.82 -36.35
CA ARG A 693 54.56 -9.87 -35.52
C ARG A 693 53.18 -9.63 -36.14
N ALA A 694 53.08 -9.54 -37.47
CA ALA A 694 51.81 -9.42 -38.18
C ALA A 694 50.92 -10.66 -37.95
N LEU A 695 51.47 -11.87 -38.08
CA LEU A 695 50.77 -13.14 -37.80
C LEU A 695 50.28 -13.24 -36.34
N GLN A 696 51.08 -12.83 -35.36
CA GLN A 696 50.65 -12.81 -33.97
C GLN A 696 49.51 -11.81 -33.74
N LEU A 697 49.61 -10.59 -34.29
CA LEU A 697 48.56 -9.57 -34.15
C LEU A 697 47.27 -9.96 -34.89
N LEU A 698 47.38 -10.67 -36.02
CA LEU A 698 46.25 -11.24 -36.75
C LEU A 698 45.58 -12.36 -35.94
N TYR A 699 46.35 -13.22 -35.27
CA TYR A 699 45.84 -14.21 -34.34
C TYR A 699 45.14 -13.57 -33.14
N ASP A 700 45.78 -12.57 -32.52
CA ASP A 700 45.24 -11.78 -31.39
C ASP A 700 43.89 -11.16 -31.76
N LEU A 701 43.79 -10.50 -32.93
CA LEU A 701 42.59 -9.84 -33.42
C LEU A 701 41.48 -10.83 -33.80
N ARG A 702 41.80 -11.90 -34.53
CA ARG A 702 40.83 -12.95 -34.89
C ARG A 702 40.29 -13.64 -33.62
N TYR A 703 41.13 -13.87 -32.60
CA TYR A 703 40.71 -14.43 -31.30
C TYR A 703 39.82 -13.47 -30.51
N LEU A 704 40.21 -12.19 -30.38
CA LEU A 704 39.40 -11.15 -29.74
C LEU A 704 38.01 -11.02 -30.38
N ASN A 705 37.95 -11.03 -31.71
CA ASN A 705 36.71 -10.99 -32.46
C ASN A 705 35.78 -12.15 -32.08
N ILE A 706 36.27 -13.40 -32.07
CA ILE A 706 35.46 -14.58 -31.72
C ILE A 706 34.90 -14.50 -30.28
N ILE A 707 35.72 -14.07 -29.31
CA ILE A 707 35.31 -13.99 -27.90
C ILE A 707 34.35 -12.82 -27.64
N LEU A 708 34.57 -11.65 -28.26
CA LEU A 708 33.78 -10.43 -27.99
C LEU A 708 32.52 -10.30 -28.87
N THR A 709 32.46 -10.95 -30.04
CA THR A 709 31.26 -10.95 -30.91
C THR A 709 30.46 -12.26 -30.86
N ALA A 710 30.63 -13.05 -29.79
CA ALA A 710 29.94 -14.33 -29.59
C ALA A 710 28.42 -14.19 -29.80
N ARG A 711 27.87 -14.91 -30.80
CA ARG A 711 26.59 -14.57 -31.43
C ARG A 711 25.39 -14.83 -30.51
N SER A 712 24.49 -13.86 -30.42
CA SER A 712 23.15 -14.05 -29.86
C SER A 712 22.20 -14.65 -30.91
N GLU A 713 21.36 -15.63 -30.53
CA GLU A 713 20.52 -16.40 -31.46
C GLU A 713 19.58 -15.56 -32.33
N GLU A 714 19.13 -14.39 -31.86
CA GLU A 714 18.16 -13.53 -32.57
C GLU A 714 18.75 -12.90 -33.84
N ALA A 715 20.08 -12.87 -34.00
CA ALA A 715 20.76 -12.26 -35.15
C ALA A 715 20.71 -13.09 -36.46
N LYS A 716 19.94 -14.19 -36.53
CA LYS A 716 19.89 -15.12 -37.68
C LYS A 716 19.24 -14.60 -38.98
N ALA A 717 18.87 -13.32 -39.07
CA ALA A 717 18.14 -12.76 -40.23
C ALA A 717 18.66 -11.42 -40.79
N SER A 718 19.29 -10.56 -39.99
CA SER A 718 19.93 -9.35 -40.49
C SER A 718 21.35 -9.66 -40.95
N ARG A 719 21.67 -9.45 -42.23
CA ARG A 719 23.06 -9.49 -42.72
C ARG A 719 23.94 -8.67 -41.79
N THR A 720 24.89 -9.31 -41.11
CA THR A 720 25.90 -8.61 -40.32
C THR A 720 26.57 -7.60 -41.24
N LYS A 721 26.47 -6.30 -40.93
CA LYS A 721 27.39 -5.35 -41.53
C LYS A 721 28.77 -5.78 -41.06
N HIS A 722 29.57 -6.30 -41.98
CA HIS A 722 30.98 -6.52 -41.72
C HIS A 722 31.56 -5.18 -41.22
N ASP A 723 32.19 -5.23 -40.05
CA ASP A 723 32.54 -4.00 -39.35
C ASP A 723 33.83 -3.47 -39.97
N SER A 724 33.68 -2.52 -40.91
CA SER A 724 34.75 -2.08 -41.82
C SER A 724 36.01 -1.50 -41.15
N GLY A 725 36.01 -1.36 -39.82
CA GLY A 725 37.23 -1.12 -39.03
C GLY A 725 38.05 -2.38 -38.76
N ILE A 726 37.41 -3.54 -38.57
CA ILE A 726 38.07 -4.85 -38.44
C ILE A 726 38.78 -5.19 -39.75
N GLU A 727 38.06 -5.11 -40.87
CA GLU A 727 38.59 -5.50 -42.19
C GLU A 727 39.83 -4.68 -42.56
N LYS A 728 39.81 -3.34 -42.41
CA LYS A 728 40.99 -2.49 -42.64
C LYS A 728 42.23 -2.86 -41.81
N VAL A 729 42.04 -3.33 -40.57
CA VAL A 729 43.16 -3.77 -39.71
C VAL A 729 43.65 -5.16 -40.15
N ILE A 730 42.75 -6.04 -40.57
CA ILE A 730 43.09 -7.34 -41.16
C ILE A 730 43.86 -7.13 -42.48
N ASP A 731 43.33 -6.34 -43.42
CA ASP A 731 43.95 -6.01 -44.71
C ASP A 731 45.39 -5.48 -44.55
N PHE A 732 45.62 -4.64 -43.53
CA PHE A 732 46.94 -4.11 -43.21
C PHE A 732 47.91 -5.17 -42.65
N LEU A 733 47.44 -6.04 -41.76
CA LEU A 733 48.25 -7.11 -41.19
C LEU A 733 48.56 -8.20 -42.23
N GLU A 734 47.60 -8.51 -43.08
CA GLU A 734 47.74 -9.47 -44.19
C GLU A 734 48.62 -8.90 -45.30
N GLY A 735 48.59 -7.58 -45.56
CA GLY A 735 49.56 -6.86 -46.39
C GLY A 735 51.01 -6.81 -45.84
N HIS A 736 51.29 -7.47 -44.72
CA HIS A 736 52.63 -7.68 -44.14
C HIS A 736 52.99 -9.17 -43.99
N ILE A 737 52.26 -10.05 -44.69
CA ILE A 737 52.46 -11.49 -44.78
C ILE A 737 52.56 -11.84 -46.27
N ASP A 738 53.36 -12.84 -46.66
CA ASP A 738 53.37 -13.31 -48.05
C ASP A 738 52.02 -13.97 -48.42
N PRO A 739 51.43 -13.73 -49.61
CA PRO A 739 50.13 -14.28 -49.97
C PRO A 739 50.09 -15.81 -50.04
N PHE A 740 51.17 -16.48 -50.44
CA PHE A 740 51.22 -17.95 -50.46
C PHE A 740 51.27 -18.50 -49.03
N ASP A 741 52.10 -17.90 -48.17
CA ASP A 741 52.13 -18.21 -46.74
C ASP A 741 50.74 -18.00 -46.11
N LEU A 742 50.05 -16.89 -46.42
CA LEU A 742 48.75 -16.57 -45.84
C LEU A 742 47.67 -17.63 -46.16
N ASP A 743 47.62 -18.12 -47.41
CA ASP A 743 46.69 -19.16 -47.83
C ASP A 743 47.01 -20.51 -47.16
N VAL A 744 48.29 -20.90 -47.08
CA VAL A 744 48.73 -22.14 -46.40
C VAL A 744 48.50 -22.06 -44.89
N PHE A 745 48.76 -20.90 -44.27
CA PHE A 745 48.69 -20.74 -42.81
C PHE A 745 47.24 -20.61 -42.32
N THR A 746 46.34 -19.99 -43.10
CA THR A 746 44.95 -19.71 -42.70
C THR A 746 44.15 -20.92 -42.19
N PRO A 747 44.11 -22.10 -42.84
CA PRO A 747 43.36 -23.26 -42.33
C PRO A 747 43.90 -23.76 -40.97
N HIS A 748 45.23 -23.83 -40.83
CA HIS A 748 45.88 -24.25 -39.58
C HIS A 748 45.69 -23.22 -38.46
N LEU A 749 45.80 -21.93 -38.77
CA LEU A 749 45.58 -20.81 -37.85
C LEU A 749 44.12 -20.79 -37.35
N ASN A 750 43.15 -21.01 -38.24
CA ASN A 750 41.73 -21.15 -37.87
C ASN A 750 41.47 -22.40 -37.02
N SER A 751 42.16 -23.52 -37.27
CA SER A 751 42.11 -24.71 -36.41
C SER A 751 42.66 -24.42 -35.00
N ASN A 752 43.79 -23.73 -34.90
CA ASN A 752 44.39 -23.30 -33.63
C ASN A 752 43.46 -22.34 -32.86
N LEU A 753 42.85 -21.36 -33.53
CA LEU A 753 41.86 -20.47 -32.93
C LEU A 753 40.68 -21.24 -32.35
N ASN A 754 40.09 -22.17 -33.11
CA ASN A 754 38.98 -23.00 -32.65
C ASN A 754 39.37 -23.90 -31.46
N ARG A 755 40.54 -24.55 -31.51
CA ARG A 755 41.11 -25.37 -30.42
C ARG A 755 41.30 -24.54 -29.14
N LEU A 756 41.75 -23.29 -29.26
CA LEU A 756 41.92 -22.39 -28.12
C LEU A 756 40.58 -21.85 -27.57
N VAL A 757 39.66 -21.41 -28.43
CA VAL A 757 38.33 -20.91 -28.01
C VAL A 757 37.55 -22.01 -27.26
N GLN A 758 37.68 -23.27 -27.69
CA GLN A 758 37.14 -24.41 -26.93
C GLN A 758 37.83 -24.57 -25.56
N ARG A 759 39.17 -24.55 -25.50
CA ARG A 759 39.94 -24.65 -24.24
C ARG A 759 39.63 -23.52 -23.24
N THR A 760 39.37 -22.32 -23.72
CA THR A 760 39.11 -21.12 -22.89
C THR A 760 37.63 -20.83 -22.64
N SER A 761 36.71 -21.57 -23.28
CA SER A 761 35.25 -21.39 -23.18
C SER A 761 34.71 -21.36 -21.75
N VAL A 762 35.28 -22.17 -20.84
CA VAL A 762 34.90 -22.20 -19.42
C VAL A 762 35.43 -20.99 -18.66
N LEU A 763 36.67 -20.55 -18.96
CA LEU A 763 37.32 -19.41 -18.31
C LEU A 763 36.64 -18.08 -18.66
N PHE A 764 36.15 -17.95 -19.89
CA PHE A 764 35.45 -16.76 -20.40
C PHE A 764 33.94 -16.96 -20.56
N GLY A 765 33.35 -17.97 -19.90
CA GLY A 765 31.93 -18.33 -20.06
C GLY A 765 30.92 -17.23 -19.67
N LEU A 766 31.33 -16.27 -18.83
CA LEU A 766 30.55 -15.06 -18.52
C LEU A 766 30.58 -14.01 -19.64
N LEU A 767 31.50 -14.12 -20.61
CA LEU A 767 31.60 -13.26 -21.78
C LEU A 767 30.99 -13.94 -23.01
N THR A 768 31.31 -15.21 -23.25
CA THR A 768 30.87 -15.98 -24.43
C THR A 768 29.47 -16.58 -24.31
N GLY A 769 28.95 -16.71 -23.08
CA GLY A 769 27.62 -17.22 -22.78
C GLY A 769 27.49 -18.75 -22.85
N THR A 770 26.61 -19.31 -22.02
CA THR A 770 26.34 -20.77 -21.95
C THR A 770 25.71 -21.35 -23.22
N GLU A 771 25.14 -20.50 -24.08
CA GLU A 771 24.53 -20.87 -25.37
C GLU A 771 25.59 -21.32 -26.40
N ASN A 772 26.88 -20.97 -26.23
CA ASN A 772 27.99 -21.39 -27.10
C ASN A 772 28.66 -22.71 -26.65
N GLN A 773 27.98 -23.57 -25.90
CA GLN A 773 28.42 -24.96 -25.68
C GLN A 773 28.20 -25.79 -26.94
N TYR A 774 29.17 -25.73 -27.85
CA TYR A 774 29.11 -26.37 -29.16
C TYR A 774 28.85 -27.89 -29.10
N THR A 775 28.13 -28.35 -30.12
CA THR A 775 27.68 -29.73 -30.34
C THR A 775 28.75 -30.79 -30.12
N SER A 776 28.33 -31.89 -29.47
CA SER A 776 28.90 -33.26 -29.47
C SER A 776 30.35 -33.44 -29.92
N ARG A 777 31.20 -33.98 -29.03
CA ARG A 777 32.55 -34.49 -29.38
C ARG A 777 32.47 -35.42 -30.60
N SER A 778 33.18 -35.06 -31.68
CA SER A 778 33.23 -35.81 -32.94
C SER A 778 34.67 -36.16 -33.37
N SER A 779 35.56 -36.34 -32.40
CA SER A 779 36.88 -36.95 -32.57
C SER A 779 37.37 -37.46 -31.21
N ALA A 780 38.01 -38.64 -31.19
CA ALA A 780 38.81 -39.04 -30.03
C ALA A 780 40.15 -38.27 -30.09
N PRO A 781 40.66 -37.71 -28.98
CA PRO A 781 41.99 -37.10 -28.97
C PRO A 781 43.05 -38.20 -29.13
N SER A 782 43.97 -38.04 -30.09
CA SER A 782 45.17 -38.85 -30.19
C SER A 782 46.03 -38.66 -28.93
N SER A 783 46.45 -39.77 -28.31
CA SER A 783 46.93 -39.82 -26.92
C SER A 783 48.39 -39.36 -26.72
N GLN A 784 48.82 -38.26 -27.36
CA GLN A 784 50.22 -37.81 -27.37
C GLN A 784 50.46 -36.28 -27.26
N GLU A 785 49.45 -35.42 -27.00
CA GLU A 785 49.75 -34.04 -26.55
C GLU A 785 50.21 -34.03 -25.07
N LEU A 786 51.52 -33.91 -24.82
CA LEU A 786 52.10 -33.81 -23.47
C LEU A 786 51.90 -32.41 -22.86
N HIS A 787 51.00 -32.29 -21.87
CA HIS A 787 50.65 -31.02 -21.23
C HIS A 787 51.52 -30.71 -19.98
N ASN A 788 52.65 -30.02 -20.18
CA ASN A 788 53.64 -29.68 -19.13
C ASN A 788 53.21 -28.58 -18.13
N ILE A 789 51.98 -28.61 -17.61
CA ILE A 789 51.51 -27.67 -16.56
C ILE A 789 50.84 -28.39 -15.37
N LEU A 790 50.16 -29.52 -15.58
CA LEU A 790 49.62 -30.36 -14.50
C LEU A 790 49.74 -31.85 -14.87
N PRO A 791 50.21 -32.73 -13.95
CA PRO A 791 50.15 -34.17 -14.13
C PRO A 791 48.69 -34.64 -14.00
N LEU A 792 47.96 -34.63 -15.11
CA LEU A 792 46.62 -35.22 -15.20
C LEU A 792 46.74 -36.73 -14.99
N ALA A 793 46.34 -37.19 -13.80
CA ALA A 793 46.29 -38.62 -13.50
C ALA A 793 45.41 -39.35 -14.52
N SER A 794 45.92 -40.45 -15.07
CA SER A 794 45.18 -41.30 -15.99
C SER A 794 43.87 -41.77 -15.34
N SER A 795 42.79 -41.65 -16.10
CA SER A 795 41.39 -41.74 -15.68
C SER A 795 41.10 -42.76 -14.56
N GLN A 796 41.06 -42.29 -13.31
CA GLN A 796 40.53 -43.02 -12.17
C GLN A 796 39.37 -42.25 -11.54
N ILE A 797 38.27 -42.95 -11.30
CA ILE A 797 37.02 -42.39 -10.77
C ILE A 797 37.21 -42.11 -9.27
N ARG A 798 37.65 -40.89 -8.93
CA ARG A 798 37.96 -40.48 -7.53
C ARG A 798 36.76 -40.04 -6.69
N PHE A 799 35.55 -40.06 -7.27
CA PHE A 799 34.30 -40.03 -6.50
C PHE A 799 33.47 -41.24 -6.87
N GLY A 800 33.40 -42.22 -5.96
CA GLY A 800 32.37 -43.24 -6.02
C GLY A 800 30.99 -42.59 -5.90
N LEU A 801 29.98 -43.18 -6.54
CA LEU A 801 28.62 -42.66 -6.54
C LEU A 801 28.10 -42.54 -5.09
N LEU A 802 27.93 -41.31 -4.61
CA LEU A 802 27.11 -41.04 -3.44
C LEU A 802 25.70 -41.60 -3.70
N PRO A 803 25.12 -42.36 -2.76
CA PRO A 803 23.83 -43.04 -2.97
C PRO A 803 22.66 -42.05 -2.89
N LEU A 804 22.53 -41.21 -3.92
CA LEU A 804 21.34 -40.41 -4.15
C LEU A 804 20.16 -41.34 -4.46
N SER A 805 19.14 -41.32 -3.61
CA SER A 805 17.92 -42.12 -3.74
C SER A 805 17.10 -41.66 -4.95
N MET A 806 17.32 -42.31 -6.09
CA MET A 806 16.74 -42.00 -7.41
C MET A 806 15.23 -42.35 -7.52
N SER A 807 14.39 -41.74 -6.69
CA SER A 807 12.92 -41.84 -6.78
C SER A 807 12.32 -40.91 -7.84
N SER A 808 12.71 -41.08 -9.11
CA SER A 808 12.12 -40.37 -10.25
C SER A 808 11.57 -41.32 -11.32
N SER A 809 10.31 -41.71 -11.17
CA SER A 809 9.56 -42.61 -12.05
C SER A 809 9.13 -41.95 -13.38
N ARG A 810 10.08 -41.35 -14.10
CA ARG A 810 9.85 -40.82 -15.45
C ARG A 810 9.72 -41.97 -16.45
N LYS A 811 8.48 -42.33 -16.79
CA LYS A 811 8.14 -43.28 -17.87
C LYS A 811 8.87 -42.90 -19.16
N MET A 812 9.86 -43.69 -19.55
CA MET A 812 10.49 -43.60 -20.86
C MET A 812 9.50 -44.10 -21.91
N LYS A 813 9.28 -43.34 -23.00
CA LYS A 813 8.55 -43.84 -24.16
C LYS A 813 9.50 -44.71 -24.98
N SER A 814 9.27 -46.02 -25.00
CA SER A 814 9.98 -46.93 -25.91
C SER A 814 9.50 -46.71 -27.36
N ALA A 815 10.45 -46.79 -28.30
CA ALA A 815 10.15 -46.89 -29.71
C ALA A 815 9.92 -48.37 -30.10
N THR A 816 9.17 -48.61 -31.17
CA THR A 816 8.68 -49.92 -31.59
C THR A 816 9.76 -50.84 -32.20
N ARG A 817 9.83 -52.10 -31.73
CA ARG A 817 10.04 -53.26 -32.62
C ARG A 817 9.57 -54.60 -32.01
N ASN A 818 8.62 -55.21 -32.73
CA ASN A 818 8.09 -56.58 -32.85
C ASN A 818 8.53 -57.73 -31.92
N THR A 819 7.56 -58.66 -31.73
CA THR A 819 7.66 -60.12 -31.39
C THR A 819 8.24 -60.48 -30.01
N GLU A 820 7.71 -61.47 -29.27
CA GLU A 820 6.70 -62.50 -29.56
C GLU A 820 5.87 -62.86 -28.29
N GLU A 821 4.81 -63.69 -28.39
CA GLU A 821 3.86 -63.96 -27.29
C GLU A 821 4.22 -65.15 -26.38
N VAL A 822 3.97 -65.03 -25.07
CA VAL A 822 3.58 -66.13 -24.16
C VAL A 822 2.58 -65.60 -23.12
N GLN A 823 1.52 -66.35 -22.81
CA GLN A 823 0.42 -65.99 -21.86
C GLN A 823 0.49 -66.79 -20.53
N VAL A 824 -0.65 -66.93 -19.82
CA VAL A 824 -0.95 -67.83 -18.64
C VAL A 824 -0.73 -67.15 -17.25
N PRO A 825 -1.66 -67.26 -16.25
CA PRO A 825 -2.75 -66.28 -16.07
C PRO A 825 -2.96 -65.79 -14.60
N PRO A 826 -3.95 -64.91 -14.31
CA PRO A 826 -4.22 -64.40 -12.95
C PRO A 826 -5.36 -65.12 -12.19
N PRO A 827 -5.32 -65.09 -10.86
CA PRO A 827 -6.50 -64.71 -10.04
C PRO A 827 -6.11 -63.82 -8.83
N ALA A 828 -7.01 -63.16 -8.09
CA ALA A 828 -8.36 -62.63 -8.34
C ALA A 828 -8.69 -61.60 -7.22
N LEU A 829 -9.68 -60.72 -7.42
CA LEU A 829 -10.14 -59.73 -6.42
C LEU A 829 -11.68 -59.62 -6.41
N PRO A 830 -12.31 -59.67 -5.23
CA PRO A 830 -13.40 -58.77 -4.83
C PRO A 830 -12.81 -57.54 -4.09
N GLY A 831 -13.44 -56.36 -4.03
CA GLY A 831 -14.69 -55.90 -4.64
C GLY A 831 -15.70 -55.34 -3.62
N ALA A 832 -16.08 -54.06 -3.79
CA ALA A 832 -17.32 -53.41 -3.31
C ALA A 832 -17.52 -53.19 -1.77
N GLU A 833 -18.22 -52.17 -1.24
CA GLU A 833 -18.42 -50.69 -1.45
C GLU A 833 -18.73 -50.09 -0.03
N ASP A 834 -18.76 -48.80 0.37
CA ASP A 834 -18.32 -47.46 -0.12
C ASP A 834 -18.23 -46.51 1.12
N GLU A 835 -18.74 -45.27 1.05
CA GLU A 835 -19.09 -44.28 2.10
C GLU A 835 -17.99 -43.48 2.85
N THR A 836 -17.82 -42.23 2.38
CA THR A 836 -17.88 -40.92 3.08
C THR A 836 -17.45 -40.70 4.55
N PHE A 837 -17.02 -39.45 4.79
CA PHE A 837 -16.82 -38.71 6.06
C PHE A 837 -15.46 -38.78 6.80
N ARG A 838 -15.07 -37.60 7.31
CA ARG A 838 -14.05 -37.30 8.35
C ARG A 838 -14.82 -36.69 9.57
N PRO A 839 -14.22 -36.34 10.74
CA PRO A 839 -12.82 -36.47 11.17
C PRO A 839 -12.57 -37.00 12.62
N GLY A 840 -11.32 -37.29 12.95
CA GLY A 840 -10.69 -36.70 14.16
C GLY A 840 -10.45 -37.55 15.42
N SER A 841 -9.32 -37.23 16.08
CA SER A 841 -8.93 -37.52 17.47
C SER A 841 -8.63 -38.96 17.93
N LEU A 842 -7.41 -39.15 18.46
CA LEU A 842 -7.10 -40.05 19.58
C LEU A 842 -5.97 -39.41 20.43
N PHE A 843 -6.22 -39.26 21.74
CA PHE A 843 -5.31 -39.04 22.90
C PHE A 843 -4.09 -38.08 22.78
N ARG A 844 -3.95 -36.94 23.48
CA ARG A 844 -4.08 -36.54 24.94
C ARG A 844 -3.09 -37.27 25.88
N GLN A 845 -2.07 -36.56 26.40
CA GLN A 845 -1.96 -35.97 27.77
C GLN A 845 -1.33 -36.93 28.82
N LEU A 846 -0.48 -36.54 29.80
CA LEU A 846 -0.08 -35.24 30.41
C LEU A 846 1.37 -35.35 31.01
N VAL A 847 1.80 -34.32 31.78
CA VAL A 847 2.86 -34.27 32.83
C VAL A 847 4.23 -33.74 32.32
N VAL A 848 4.74 -32.52 32.59
CA VAL A 848 4.80 -31.60 33.79
C VAL A 848 5.69 -32.21 34.89
N GLU A 849 6.87 -31.72 35.27
CA GLU A 849 7.20 -30.34 35.68
C GLU A 849 8.73 -30.03 35.48
N GLU A 850 9.28 -29.08 36.25
CA GLU A 850 10.68 -28.59 36.28
C GLU A 850 11.69 -29.70 36.73
N ASP A 851 13.03 -29.63 36.61
CA ASP A 851 13.96 -28.48 36.73
C ASP A 851 15.38 -28.79 36.12
N ASP A 852 16.36 -27.92 36.37
CA ASP A 852 17.78 -27.89 35.91
C ASP A 852 18.56 -29.23 35.82
N THR A 853 19.34 -29.41 34.72
CA THR A 853 20.81 -29.71 34.74
C THR A 853 21.46 -29.90 33.34
N ALA A 854 22.79 -29.97 33.30
CA ALA A 854 23.67 -29.91 32.14
C ALA A 854 23.49 -30.99 31.03
N ALA A 855 23.90 -30.62 29.81
CA ALA A 855 23.92 -31.49 28.63
C ALA A 855 24.89 -32.69 28.74
N PRO A 856 24.65 -33.75 27.95
CA PRO A 856 25.63 -34.07 26.91
C PRO A 856 25.01 -34.30 25.52
N SER A 857 25.86 -34.32 24.48
CA SER A 857 25.47 -34.33 23.06
C SER A 857 24.99 -35.70 22.55
N LEU A 858 23.88 -35.71 21.81
CA LEU A 858 23.31 -36.89 21.15
C LEU A 858 23.64 -36.97 19.65
N PHE A 859 24.94 -37.05 19.31
CA PHE A 859 25.38 -37.50 17.99
C PHE A 859 26.61 -38.43 18.09
N LYS A 860 26.36 -39.75 18.05
CA LYS A 860 27.42 -40.77 18.00
C LYS A 860 27.96 -40.91 16.58
N LEU A 861 29.11 -40.30 16.31
CA LEU A 861 29.88 -40.51 15.07
C LEU A 861 30.50 -41.92 15.07
N GLY A 862 29.87 -42.85 14.35
CA GLY A 862 30.23 -44.28 14.33
C GLY A 862 30.82 -44.81 13.02
N TRP A 863 31.26 -43.94 12.10
CA TRP A 863 31.62 -44.32 10.71
C TRP A 863 32.98 -43.76 10.22
N LEU A 864 33.97 -43.65 11.12
CA LEU A 864 35.38 -43.44 10.75
C LEU A 864 36.34 -44.27 11.62
N SER A 865 36.36 -45.59 11.40
CA SER A 865 37.48 -46.45 11.79
C SER A 865 37.49 -47.69 10.90
N GLY A 866 38.51 -47.82 10.04
CA GLY A 866 38.63 -48.94 9.12
C GLY A 866 39.21 -48.60 7.76
N MET A 867 40.52 -48.31 7.70
CA MET A 867 41.46 -48.84 6.69
C MET A 867 42.87 -48.27 6.95
N THR A 868 43.67 -49.03 7.70
CA THR A 868 45.11 -48.81 7.87
C THR A 868 45.89 -49.89 7.12
N LYS A 869 46.08 -49.67 5.81
CA LYS A 869 47.16 -50.23 4.99
C LYS A 869 47.18 -49.58 3.60
#